data_AF-A0A6S6YU81-F1
#
_entry.id   AF-A0A6S6YU81-F1
#
_cell.length_a   1.000
_cell.length_b   1.000
_cell.length_c   1.000
_cell.angle_alpha   90.00
_cell.angle_beta   90.00
_cell.angle_gamma   90.00
#
_symmetry.space_group_name_H-M   'P 1'
#
loop_
_entity.id
_entity.type
_entity.pdbx_description
1 polymer ?
#
loop_
_entity_poly.entity_id
_entity_poly.type
_entity_poly.pdbx_seq_one_letter_code
_entity_poly.pdbx_strand_id
1 'polypeptide(L)'
;MLHSARAFALSGRFQDLTATCRILVRDFRKDEQVLQETGGLLLNAGYLTDAADCFKQAQSLTPKDIASQINLANVCREMGLHAETRRRYAALLEQAPHHPVVRRNALVCQEYDGEIGDDARLIQAKTWGAWAIAQAGGARPRPAMSALTHRRLRIGYVSADFCQHTVGLFVKEVLARHEPERITVFAYSAGPVDDWVTATIRRYCKFIDVRHLDDQRLAEKIRVDQIDVLVDLSGHTAGSKLTVFAHRPAPVQVSWLGYFATTGLSTLDAVLLDEWHAPPGIETQFVEPILRLSGGRFCYQPVPWAPFDVAPPPFEENGYITFGCFNNTAKLNDGVFDVWAKVLTAVPNSRLLLKWRTFNDEPLCQSIQTAFCERGIEAERVELRGPSFHADLLKEYGDIDIALDPFPFTGGLTSCESLWMGVPVVTWPQGRVVSRQTYAFLCAIGLAELAAQDAEDYVRIAASLAGDRQRLIDLRRSLRQRMRDSSLMDVTGFTRNLEGILVSLYRSIEAQEKQKIMTSKTILHVGTGHRDNGAKLPAAFRSSGWTELRLDIDPCNEPDIIGSMQEMSAVADNSIDAIYSAHNIEHVYAHEVPVVLKEFLRVLKPEGYAVITCPDLQSVCAWVAEDKLTEAAYQSPAGPITPLDILYGHGAALAAGHEYMAHKSGFTLKSLTQALQSAGFRTIAGRRRESALDLWVVATKAPMEEGAVRELAEGIFPT
;
A
#
# COMPACT_ATOMS: atom_id res chain seq x y z
N MET A 1 -28.09 27.12 -1.26
CA MET A 1 -28.64 26.04 -0.40
C MET A 1 -27.60 25.00 -0.03
N LEU A 2 -26.89 24.36 -0.98
CA LEU A 2 -25.81 23.40 -0.67
C LEU A 2 -24.73 23.96 0.29
N HIS A 3 -24.30 25.21 0.08
CA HIS A 3 -23.37 25.89 0.98
C HIS A 3 -23.91 26.02 2.41
N SER A 4 -25.19 26.35 2.56
CA SER A 4 -25.87 26.42 3.86
C SER A 4 -25.97 25.04 4.53
N ALA A 5 -26.32 24.01 3.77
CA ALA A 5 -26.33 22.63 4.27
C ALA A 5 -24.94 22.20 4.79
N ARG A 6 -23.87 22.50 4.05
CA ARG A 6 -22.48 22.27 4.51
C ARG A 6 -22.18 23.00 5.81
N ALA A 7 -22.57 24.28 5.93
CA ALA A 7 -22.37 25.06 7.15
C ALA A 7 -23.16 24.48 8.36
N PHE A 8 -24.40 24.01 8.14
CA PHE A 8 -25.19 23.36 9.17
C PHE A 8 -24.57 22.03 9.63
N ALA A 9 -24.07 21.22 8.68
CA ALA A 9 -23.36 19.99 9.01
C ALA A 9 -22.11 20.26 9.87
N LEU A 10 -21.30 21.26 9.51
CA LEU A 10 -20.09 21.63 10.25
C LEU A 10 -20.38 22.21 11.65
N SER A 11 -21.52 22.88 11.82
CA SER A 11 -21.93 23.47 13.10
C SER A 11 -22.79 22.56 13.98
N GLY A 12 -23.02 21.30 13.57
CA GLY A 12 -23.87 20.35 14.30
C GLY A 12 -25.37 20.71 14.29
N ARG A 13 -25.81 21.62 13.41
CA ARG A 13 -27.22 22.02 13.26
C ARG A 13 -27.98 21.01 12.40
N PHE A 14 -28.12 19.77 12.91
CA PHE A 14 -28.65 18.64 12.13
C PHE A 14 -30.12 18.79 11.71
N GLN A 15 -30.96 19.46 12.49
CA GLN A 15 -32.35 19.76 12.11
C GLN A 15 -32.42 20.70 10.89
N ASP A 16 -31.60 21.75 10.88
CA ASP A 16 -31.52 22.67 9.73
C ASP A 16 -30.88 22.01 8.50
N LEU A 17 -29.87 21.15 8.73
CA LEU A 17 -29.27 20.33 7.68
C LEU A 17 -30.33 19.47 7.00
N THR A 18 -31.06 18.65 7.75
CA THR A 18 -32.06 17.73 7.20
C THR A 18 -33.21 18.47 6.51
N ALA A 19 -33.70 19.57 7.09
CA ALA A 19 -34.70 20.42 6.46
C ALA A 19 -34.20 20.98 5.11
N THR A 20 -32.95 21.47 5.06
CA THR A 20 -32.34 21.99 3.83
C THR A 20 -32.13 20.89 2.79
N CYS A 21 -31.65 19.71 3.20
CA CYS A 21 -31.45 18.56 2.32
C CYS A 21 -32.77 18.07 1.71
N ARG A 22 -33.87 18.05 2.47
CA ARG A 22 -35.21 17.70 1.93
C ARG A 22 -35.66 18.66 0.83
N ILE A 23 -35.41 19.96 1.00
CA ILE A 23 -35.70 20.97 -0.04
C ILE A 23 -34.83 20.73 -1.27
N LEU A 24 -33.53 20.49 -1.09
CA LEU A 24 -32.60 20.17 -2.18
C LEU A 24 -33.05 18.94 -2.97
N VAL A 25 -33.37 17.83 -2.30
CA VAL A 25 -33.84 16.60 -2.96
C VAL A 25 -35.16 16.82 -3.70
N ARG A 26 -36.10 17.58 -3.12
CA ARG A 26 -37.41 17.87 -3.74
C ARG A 26 -37.27 18.73 -5.00
N ASP A 27 -36.54 19.84 -4.90
CA ASP A 27 -36.46 20.87 -5.94
C ASP A 27 -35.48 20.48 -7.05
N PHE A 28 -34.44 19.70 -6.73
CA PHE A 28 -33.39 19.26 -7.64
C PHE A 28 -33.41 17.75 -7.89
N ARG A 29 -34.60 17.13 -7.85
CA ARG A 29 -34.80 15.68 -8.00
C ARG A 29 -34.31 15.07 -9.32
N LYS A 30 -33.94 15.90 -10.30
CA LYS A 30 -33.40 15.48 -11.61
C LYS A 30 -31.95 15.93 -11.83
N ASP A 31 -31.33 16.55 -10.82
CA ASP A 31 -29.95 17.00 -10.85
C ASP A 31 -29.09 15.98 -10.10
N GLU A 32 -28.33 15.19 -10.85
CA GLU A 32 -27.50 14.12 -10.33
C GLU A 32 -26.43 14.65 -9.37
N GLN A 33 -25.75 15.74 -9.71
CA GLN A 33 -24.67 16.30 -8.90
C GLN A 33 -25.21 16.79 -7.55
N VAL A 34 -26.36 17.47 -7.55
CA VAL A 34 -27.00 17.93 -6.30
C VAL A 34 -27.40 16.74 -5.43
N LEU A 35 -27.92 15.65 -6.02
CA LEU A 35 -28.26 14.43 -5.29
C LEU A 35 -27.02 13.75 -4.69
N GLN A 36 -25.91 13.66 -5.43
CA GLN A 36 -24.63 13.13 -4.91
C GLN A 36 -24.12 13.93 -3.72
N GLU A 37 -24.05 15.25 -3.87
CA GLU A 37 -23.52 16.12 -2.83
C GLU A 37 -24.42 16.10 -1.59
N THR A 38 -25.75 16.11 -1.78
CA THR A 38 -26.73 16.03 -0.69
C THR A 38 -26.64 14.68 0.03
N GLY A 39 -26.58 13.58 -0.72
CA GLY A 39 -26.39 12.23 -0.18
C GLY A 39 -25.08 12.11 0.59
N GLY A 40 -23.99 12.70 0.11
CA GLY A 40 -22.70 12.74 0.81
C GLY A 40 -22.77 13.49 2.15
N LEU A 41 -23.50 14.61 2.20
CA LEU A 41 -23.71 15.35 3.45
C LEU A 41 -24.54 14.56 4.46
N LEU A 42 -25.61 13.92 4.01
CA LEU A 42 -26.47 13.07 4.83
C LEU A 42 -25.71 11.85 5.36
N LEU A 43 -24.93 11.18 4.48
CA LEU A 43 -24.07 10.06 4.85
C LEU A 43 -23.08 10.47 5.93
N ASN A 44 -22.42 11.63 5.80
CA ASN A 44 -21.46 12.14 6.79
C ASN A 44 -22.13 12.57 8.11
N ALA A 45 -23.36 13.06 8.06
CA ALA A 45 -24.15 13.40 9.24
C ALA A 45 -24.83 12.18 9.89
N GLY A 46 -24.76 11.00 9.26
CA GLY A 46 -25.27 9.74 9.79
C GLY A 46 -26.73 9.43 9.44
N TYR A 47 -27.35 10.17 8.52
CA TYR A 47 -28.70 9.90 8.00
C TYR A 47 -28.61 8.91 6.82
N LEU A 48 -28.35 7.64 7.14
CA LEU A 48 -27.98 6.62 6.15
C LEU A 48 -29.11 6.29 5.16
N THR A 49 -30.37 6.25 5.62
CA THR A 49 -31.53 5.95 4.78
C THR A 49 -31.77 7.07 3.77
N ASP A 50 -31.82 8.32 4.23
CA ASP A 50 -31.98 9.49 3.35
C ASP A 50 -30.81 9.62 2.35
N ALA A 51 -29.58 9.29 2.79
CA ALA A 51 -28.42 9.27 1.91
C ALA A 51 -28.54 8.17 0.84
N ALA A 52 -28.97 6.96 1.22
CA ALA A 52 -29.19 5.86 0.29
C ALA A 52 -30.19 6.24 -0.81
N ASP A 53 -31.27 6.93 -0.44
CA ASP A 53 -32.31 7.33 -1.39
C ASP A 53 -31.80 8.40 -2.36
N CYS A 54 -30.99 9.35 -1.89
CA CYS A 54 -30.28 10.30 -2.77
C CYS A 54 -29.40 9.55 -3.80
N PHE A 55 -28.60 8.58 -3.35
CA PHE A 55 -27.70 7.85 -4.23
C PHE A 55 -28.42 6.89 -5.18
N LYS A 56 -29.51 6.22 -4.75
CA LYS A 56 -30.36 5.42 -5.65
C LYS A 56 -30.99 6.28 -6.73
N GLN A 57 -31.45 7.48 -6.36
CA GLN A 57 -32.03 8.41 -7.32
C GLN A 57 -30.98 8.94 -8.30
N ALA A 58 -29.80 9.34 -7.82
CA ALA A 58 -28.67 9.71 -8.68
C ALA A 58 -28.29 8.56 -9.63
N GLN A 59 -28.19 7.32 -9.12
CA GLN A 59 -27.93 6.13 -9.93
C GLN A 59 -29.00 5.91 -11.00
N SER A 60 -30.28 6.19 -10.73
CA SER A 60 -31.34 6.04 -11.73
C SER A 60 -31.23 7.05 -12.88
N LEU A 61 -30.64 8.23 -12.63
CA LEU A 61 -30.38 9.26 -13.64
C LEU A 61 -29.12 8.94 -14.45
N THR A 62 -28.08 8.40 -13.80
CA THR A 62 -26.80 8.05 -14.42
C THR A 62 -26.36 6.61 -14.09
N PRO A 63 -27.02 5.57 -14.65
CA PRO A 63 -26.76 4.18 -14.25
C PRO A 63 -25.33 3.68 -14.45
N LYS A 64 -24.58 4.32 -15.37
CA LYS A 64 -23.18 4.00 -15.68
C LYS A 64 -22.18 4.68 -14.75
N ASP A 65 -22.59 5.73 -14.03
CA ASP A 65 -21.72 6.39 -13.08
C ASP A 65 -21.53 5.50 -11.83
N ILE A 66 -20.27 5.32 -11.45
CA ILE A 66 -19.87 4.49 -10.33
C ILE A 66 -19.90 5.25 -9.00
N ALA A 67 -19.95 6.59 -9.00
CA ALA A 67 -19.93 7.37 -7.77
C ALA A 67 -21.11 7.02 -6.84
N SER A 68 -22.33 7.00 -7.39
CA SER A 68 -23.53 6.56 -6.66
C SER A 68 -23.38 5.14 -6.10
N GLN A 69 -22.80 4.24 -6.89
CA GLN A 69 -22.65 2.84 -6.51
C GLN A 69 -21.64 2.64 -5.38
N ILE A 70 -20.51 3.36 -5.43
CA ILE A 70 -19.50 3.40 -4.36
C ILE A 70 -20.14 3.94 -3.08
N ASN A 71 -20.91 5.02 -3.20
CA ASN A 71 -21.57 5.63 -2.05
C ASN A 71 -22.65 4.73 -1.44
N LEU A 72 -23.41 3.99 -2.25
CA LEU A 72 -24.33 2.96 -1.76
C LEU A 72 -23.60 1.81 -1.05
N ALA A 73 -22.46 1.36 -1.57
CA ALA A 73 -21.64 0.36 -0.89
C ALA A 73 -21.10 0.89 0.46
N ASN A 74 -20.74 2.17 0.53
CA ASN A 74 -20.35 2.82 1.79
C ASN A 74 -21.52 2.93 2.79
N VAL A 75 -22.73 3.23 2.32
CA VAL A 75 -23.94 3.22 3.17
C VAL A 75 -24.14 1.82 3.76
N CYS A 76 -24.11 0.76 2.94
CA CYS A 76 -24.24 -0.61 3.43
C CYS A 76 -23.18 -0.93 4.49
N ARG A 77 -21.94 -0.48 4.31
CA ARG A 77 -20.86 -0.67 5.28
C ARG A 77 -21.16 0.03 6.60
N GLU A 78 -21.58 1.30 6.57
CA GLU A 78 -21.92 2.05 7.78
C GLU A 78 -23.16 1.49 8.49
N MET A 79 -24.09 0.84 7.77
CA MET A 79 -25.23 0.10 8.34
C MET A 79 -24.85 -1.26 8.95
N GLY A 80 -23.59 -1.72 8.79
CA GLY A 80 -23.18 -3.06 9.24
C GLY A 80 -23.62 -4.20 8.31
N LEU A 81 -24.10 -3.89 7.10
CA LEU A 81 -24.55 -4.88 6.11
C LEU A 81 -23.35 -5.43 5.31
N HIS A 82 -22.50 -6.22 5.98
CA HIS A 82 -21.20 -6.65 5.44
C HIS A 82 -21.31 -7.51 4.18
N ALA A 83 -22.22 -8.49 4.18
CA ALA A 83 -22.44 -9.36 3.01
C ALA A 83 -22.90 -8.57 1.77
N GLU A 84 -23.79 -7.59 1.95
CA GLU A 84 -24.23 -6.69 0.88
C GLU A 84 -23.09 -5.78 0.41
N THR A 85 -22.31 -5.25 1.35
CA THR A 85 -21.11 -4.43 1.08
C THR A 85 -20.12 -5.20 0.20
N ARG A 86 -19.81 -6.44 0.55
CA ARG A 86 -18.95 -7.32 -0.27
C ARG A 86 -19.51 -7.51 -1.67
N ARG A 87 -20.80 -7.83 -1.79
CA ARG A 87 -21.44 -8.06 -3.10
C ARG A 87 -21.34 -6.83 -4.00
N ARG A 88 -21.59 -5.64 -3.44
CA ARG A 88 -21.48 -4.37 -4.17
C ARG A 88 -20.05 -4.07 -4.60
N TYR A 89 -19.08 -4.25 -3.72
CA TYR A 89 -17.68 -4.03 -4.07
C TYR A 89 -17.13 -5.05 -5.06
N ALA A 90 -17.60 -6.30 -5.02
CA ALA A 90 -17.27 -7.29 -6.04
C ALA A 90 -17.77 -6.86 -7.44
N ALA A 91 -19.02 -6.43 -7.56
CA ALA A 91 -19.57 -5.91 -8.82
C ALA A 91 -18.84 -4.65 -9.29
N LEU A 92 -18.48 -3.74 -8.38
CA LEU A 92 -17.70 -2.55 -8.71
C LEU A 92 -16.28 -2.88 -9.20
N LEU A 93 -15.65 -3.92 -8.66
CA LEU A 93 -14.34 -4.39 -9.12
C LEU A 93 -14.39 -4.97 -10.54
N GLU A 94 -15.50 -5.62 -10.91
CA GLU A 94 -15.72 -6.09 -12.28
C GLU A 94 -15.97 -4.92 -13.24
N GLN A 95 -16.79 -3.94 -12.83
CA GLN A 95 -17.12 -2.78 -13.67
C GLN A 95 -15.94 -1.79 -13.82
N ALA A 96 -15.17 -1.58 -12.76
CA ALA A 96 -14.10 -0.57 -12.69
C ALA A 96 -12.80 -1.16 -12.11
N PRO A 97 -12.18 -2.15 -12.80
CA PRO A 97 -11.06 -2.93 -12.28
C PRO A 97 -9.79 -2.12 -12.07
N HIS A 98 -9.69 -0.87 -12.54
CA HIS A 98 -8.52 0.00 -12.32
C HIS A 98 -8.83 1.20 -11.40
N HIS A 99 -10.02 1.28 -10.80
CA HIS A 99 -10.38 2.43 -9.98
C HIS A 99 -9.75 2.32 -8.58
N PRO A 100 -8.84 3.25 -8.19
CA PRO A 100 -8.06 3.15 -6.95
C PRO A 100 -8.94 3.08 -5.70
N VAL A 101 -9.98 3.90 -5.63
CA VAL A 101 -10.88 3.96 -4.48
C VAL A 101 -11.72 2.70 -4.34
N VAL A 102 -12.16 2.08 -5.45
CA VAL A 102 -12.97 0.86 -5.41
C VAL A 102 -12.12 -0.28 -4.85
N ARG A 103 -10.92 -0.45 -5.40
CA ARG A 103 -9.97 -1.47 -4.96
C ARG A 103 -9.62 -1.36 -3.48
N ARG A 104 -9.36 -0.14 -3.03
CA ARG A 104 -9.02 0.15 -1.65
C ARG A 104 -10.20 -0.09 -0.70
N ASN A 105 -11.38 0.42 -1.03
CA ASN A 105 -12.56 0.27 -0.18
C ASN A 105 -13.01 -1.20 -0.08
N ALA A 106 -12.85 -1.97 -1.17
CA ALA A 106 -13.11 -3.41 -1.19
C ALA A 106 -12.22 -4.20 -0.22
N LEU A 107 -10.98 -3.75 0.01
CA LEU A 107 -10.09 -4.32 1.03
C LEU A 107 -10.51 -3.90 2.44
N VAL A 108 -10.71 -2.60 2.67
CA VAL A 108 -11.08 -2.09 3.99
C VAL A 108 -12.36 -2.71 4.51
N CYS A 109 -13.37 -2.93 3.67
CA CYS A 109 -14.63 -3.50 4.13
C CYS A 109 -14.49 -4.94 4.66
N GLN A 110 -13.50 -5.71 4.18
CA GLN A 110 -13.27 -7.08 4.67
C GLN A 110 -12.80 -7.13 6.12
N GLU A 111 -12.17 -6.06 6.62
CA GLU A 111 -11.71 -6.00 8.01
C GLU A 111 -12.88 -5.93 9.02
N TYR A 112 -14.04 -5.43 8.58
CA TYR A 112 -15.27 -5.40 9.38
C TYR A 112 -16.02 -6.74 9.34
N ASP A 113 -15.79 -7.54 8.30
CA ASP A 113 -16.58 -8.71 8.00
C ASP A 113 -16.01 -9.96 8.66
N GLY A 114 -16.72 -10.49 9.66
CA GLY A 114 -16.31 -11.67 10.41
C GLY A 114 -16.30 -12.99 9.63
N GLU A 115 -17.01 -13.05 8.49
CA GLU A 115 -17.11 -14.29 7.71
C GLU A 115 -15.94 -14.47 6.73
N ILE A 116 -15.14 -13.42 6.49
CA ILE A 116 -14.03 -13.48 5.53
C ILE A 116 -12.79 -14.10 6.18
N GLY A 117 -12.33 -15.22 5.62
CA GLY A 117 -11.09 -15.87 6.04
C GLY A 117 -9.83 -15.07 5.70
N ASP A 118 -8.76 -15.32 6.43
CA ASP A 118 -7.47 -14.62 6.30
C ASP A 118 -6.85 -14.76 4.90
N ASP A 119 -6.97 -15.95 4.29
CA ASP A 119 -6.46 -16.21 2.93
C ASP A 119 -7.10 -15.32 1.88
N ALA A 120 -8.42 -15.11 1.97
CA ALA A 120 -9.15 -14.27 1.03
C ALA A 120 -8.70 -12.80 1.13
N ARG A 121 -8.49 -12.30 2.35
CA ARG A 121 -7.96 -10.94 2.59
C ARG A 121 -6.56 -10.79 2.02
N LEU A 122 -5.69 -11.77 2.29
CA LEU A 122 -4.31 -11.76 1.79
C LEU A 122 -4.24 -11.82 0.26
N ILE A 123 -5.06 -12.65 -0.38
CA ILE A 123 -5.13 -12.75 -1.85
C ILE A 123 -5.57 -11.42 -2.44
N GLN A 124 -6.59 -10.77 -1.87
CA GLN A 124 -7.05 -9.48 -2.37
C GLN A 124 -5.99 -8.40 -2.17
N ALA A 125 -5.29 -8.38 -1.03
CA ALA A 125 -4.22 -7.42 -0.76
C ALA A 125 -3.05 -7.60 -1.74
N LYS A 126 -2.60 -8.83 -1.99
CA LYS A 126 -1.58 -9.14 -3.01
C LYS A 126 -2.04 -8.70 -4.40
N THR A 127 -3.30 -8.92 -4.74
CA THR A 127 -3.89 -8.49 -6.02
C THR A 127 -3.88 -6.97 -6.15
N TRP A 128 -4.17 -6.24 -5.06
CA TRP A 128 -4.06 -4.78 -5.03
C TRP A 128 -2.61 -4.32 -5.18
N GLY A 129 -1.66 -4.94 -4.46
CA GLY A 129 -0.25 -4.58 -4.52
C GLY A 129 0.36 -4.78 -5.91
N ALA A 130 0.05 -5.91 -6.55
CA ALA A 130 0.45 -6.18 -7.93
C ALA A 130 -0.12 -5.15 -8.91
N TRP A 131 -1.39 -4.77 -8.73
CA TRP A 131 -2.01 -3.71 -9.53
C TRP A 131 -1.32 -2.36 -9.32
N ALA A 132 -1.05 -1.95 -8.07
CA ALA A 132 -0.40 -0.68 -7.77
C ALA A 132 1.02 -0.60 -8.35
N ILE A 133 1.79 -1.69 -8.29
CA ILE A 133 3.10 -1.79 -8.92
C ILE A 133 2.99 -1.69 -10.44
N ALA A 134 2.01 -2.35 -11.05
CA ALA A 134 1.77 -2.22 -12.49
C ALA A 134 1.42 -0.77 -12.90
N GLN A 135 0.59 -0.07 -12.12
CA GLN A 135 0.29 1.35 -12.36
C GLN A 135 1.51 2.26 -12.21
N ALA A 136 2.47 1.91 -11.36
CA ALA A 136 3.73 2.63 -11.21
C ALA A 136 4.74 2.37 -12.36
N GLY A 137 4.37 1.59 -13.38
CA GLY A 137 5.24 1.20 -14.49
C GLY A 137 6.02 -0.09 -14.25
N GLY A 138 5.63 -0.91 -13.26
CA GLY A 138 6.31 -2.13 -12.86
C GLY A 138 7.25 -1.94 -11.67
N ALA A 139 7.99 -3.00 -11.33
CA ALA A 139 8.95 -2.97 -10.22
C ALA A 139 10.07 -1.96 -10.50
N ARG A 140 10.34 -1.08 -9.53
CA ARG A 140 11.40 -0.07 -9.61
C ARG A 140 12.58 -0.42 -8.72
N PRO A 141 13.82 -0.10 -9.12
CA PRO A 141 14.99 -0.31 -8.28
C PRO A 141 14.89 0.53 -6.99
N ARG A 142 15.55 0.05 -5.92
CA ARG A 142 15.68 0.83 -4.68
C ARG A 142 16.51 2.09 -4.97
N PRO A 143 16.07 3.28 -4.51
CA PRO A 143 16.90 4.48 -4.55
C PRO A 143 18.26 4.26 -3.89
N ALA A 144 19.27 4.98 -4.36
CA ALA A 144 20.60 4.94 -3.76
C ALA A 144 20.55 5.38 -2.29
N MET A 145 21.24 4.64 -1.43
CA MET A 145 21.32 4.92 -0.01
C MET A 145 22.57 5.75 0.28
N SER A 146 22.47 6.67 1.24
CA SER A 146 23.59 7.52 1.67
C SER A 146 23.91 7.21 3.12
N ALA A 147 25.19 7.00 3.43
CA ALA A 147 25.62 6.71 4.79
C ALA A 147 25.11 7.79 5.77
N LEU A 148 24.68 7.35 6.95
CA LEU A 148 24.23 8.25 8.03
C LEU A 148 25.39 8.86 8.82
N THR A 149 26.64 8.59 8.44
CA THR A 149 27.83 9.18 9.06
C THR A 149 27.80 10.70 8.92
N HIS A 150 27.73 11.40 10.06
CA HIS A 150 27.69 12.87 10.15
C HIS A 150 26.42 13.56 9.63
N ARG A 151 25.30 12.85 9.49
CA ARG A 151 24.03 13.47 9.11
C ARG A 151 22.83 12.87 9.84
N ARG A 152 21.75 13.63 9.84
CA ARG A 152 20.44 13.24 10.37
C ARG A 152 19.72 12.31 9.40
N LEU A 153 18.95 11.37 9.92
CA LEU A 153 18.01 10.56 9.14
C LEU A 153 16.80 11.43 8.77
N ARG A 154 16.39 11.42 7.50
CA ARG A 154 15.19 12.13 7.03
C ARG A 154 14.01 11.17 6.98
N ILE A 155 13.00 11.41 7.81
CA ILE A 155 11.79 10.58 7.87
C ILE A 155 10.63 11.37 7.29
N GLY A 156 9.94 10.79 6.31
CA GLY A 156 8.73 11.34 5.71
C GLY A 156 7.50 10.54 6.12
N TYR A 157 6.55 11.18 6.79
CA TYR A 157 5.27 10.59 7.15
C TYR A 157 4.20 11.01 6.14
N VAL A 158 3.46 10.07 5.57
CA VAL A 158 2.41 10.33 4.57
C VAL A 158 1.05 9.99 5.15
N SER A 159 0.13 10.95 5.19
CA SER A 159 -1.21 10.71 5.72
C SER A 159 -2.25 11.68 5.16
N ALA A 160 -3.49 11.21 5.06
CA ALA A 160 -4.66 12.07 4.90
C ALA A 160 -5.19 12.62 6.24
N ASP A 161 -4.65 12.17 7.36
CA ASP A 161 -5.30 12.29 8.66
C ASP A 161 -4.45 13.08 9.67
N PHE A 162 -3.65 14.05 9.20
CA PHE A 162 -2.93 15.00 10.05
C PHE A 162 -3.87 16.10 10.61
N CYS A 163 -4.94 15.67 11.27
CA CYS A 163 -6.00 16.48 11.86
C CYS A 163 -6.56 15.78 13.12
N GLN A 164 -7.65 16.27 13.69
CA GLN A 164 -8.39 15.63 14.79
C GLN A 164 -9.12 14.37 14.30
N HIS A 165 -8.31 13.41 13.88
CA HIS A 165 -8.63 12.05 13.52
C HIS A 165 -7.77 11.10 14.37
N THR A 166 -8.17 9.83 14.50
CA THR A 166 -7.44 8.82 15.27
C THR A 166 -5.94 8.81 14.99
N VAL A 167 -5.54 8.80 13.72
CA VAL A 167 -4.11 8.83 13.31
C VAL A 167 -3.43 10.11 13.78
N GLY A 168 -4.00 11.28 13.50
CA GLY A 168 -3.43 12.57 13.89
C GLY A 168 -3.28 12.71 15.40
N LEU A 169 -4.27 12.24 16.18
CA LEU A 169 -4.23 12.28 17.64
C LEU A 169 -3.12 11.41 18.23
N PHE A 170 -2.87 10.21 17.68
CA PHE A 170 -1.79 9.34 18.11
C PHE A 170 -0.40 9.83 17.64
N VAL A 171 -0.30 10.38 16.43
CA VAL A 171 1.02 10.68 15.82
C VAL A 171 1.55 12.06 16.20
N LYS A 172 0.70 13.05 16.50
CA LYS A 172 1.13 14.46 16.69
C LYS A 172 2.25 14.61 17.74
N GLU A 173 2.16 13.87 18.84
CA GLU A 173 3.12 13.94 19.94
C GLU A 173 4.40 13.18 19.60
N VAL A 174 4.28 12.10 18.83
CA VAL A 174 5.43 11.35 18.29
C VAL A 174 6.25 12.26 17.36
N LEU A 175 5.59 12.96 16.44
CA LEU A 175 6.25 13.91 15.53
C LEU A 175 6.92 15.06 16.29
N ALA A 176 6.28 15.54 17.37
CA ALA A 176 6.84 16.58 18.24
C ALA A 176 8.04 16.12 19.07
N ARG A 177 8.18 14.81 19.33
CA ARG A 177 9.18 14.24 20.25
C ARG A 177 10.41 13.64 19.56
N HIS A 178 10.46 13.68 18.23
CA HIS A 178 11.66 13.28 17.49
C HIS A 178 12.87 14.12 17.91
N GLU A 179 14.04 13.50 18.00
CA GLU A 179 15.26 14.19 18.46
C GLU A 179 15.86 14.96 17.30
N PRO A 180 15.86 16.30 17.35
CA PRO A 180 16.25 17.11 16.20
C PRO A 180 17.69 16.85 15.75
N GLU A 181 18.59 16.47 16.66
CA GLU A 181 19.99 16.15 16.36
C GLU A 181 20.18 14.83 15.60
N ARG A 182 19.19 13.93 15.64
CA ARG A 182 19.24 12.63 14.96
C ARG A 182 18.31 12.56 13.76
N ILE A 183 17.15 13.21 13.82
CA ILE A 183 16.05 13.04 12.88
C ILE A 183 15.60 14.39 12.32
N THR A 184 15.36 14.44 11.01
CA THR A 184 14.60 15.51 10.36
C THR A 184 13.25 14.96 9.91
N VAL A 185 12.17 15.59 10.37
CA VAL A 185 10.80 15.10 10.17
C VAL A 185 10.08 15.88 9.07
N PHE A 186 9.46 15.16 8.14
CA PHE A 186 8.59 15.68 7.09
C PHE A 186 7.19 15.07 7.23
N ALA A 187 6.15 15.85 7.00
CA ALA A 187 4.76 15.40 6.98
C ALA A 187 4.12 15.76 5.64
N TYR A 188 3.82 14.77 4.81
CA TYR A 188 3.14 14.91 3.53
C TYR A 188 1.63 14.74 3.73
N SER A 189 0.91 15.86 3.82
CA SER A 189 -0.52 15.90 4.11
C SER A 189 -1.38 15.78 2.86
N ALA A 190 -2.19 14.73 2.79
CA ALA A 190 -3.18 14.49 1.73
C ALA A 190 -4.62 14.85 2.16
N GLY A 191 -4.81 15.31 3.40
CA GLY A 191 -6.11 15.61 3.99
C GLY A 191 -6.52 17.08 3.84
N PRO A 192 -7.83 17.38 3.71
CA PRO A 192 -8.30 18.76 3.55
C PRO A 192 -8.53 19.51 4.87
N VAL A 193 -8.56 18.81 6.01
CA VAL A 193 -8.86 19.40 7.32
C VAL A 193 -7.63 20.13 7.86
N ASP A 194 -7.83 21.36 8.34
CA ASP A 194 -6.82 22.17 9.04
C ASP A 194 -7.37 22.58 10.40
N ASP A 195 -6.88 21.95 11.46
CA ASP A 195 -7.32 22.18 12.84
C ASP A 195 -6.15 22.27 13.84
N TRP A 196 -6.44 22.23 15.14
CA TRP A 196 -5.43 22.36 16.18
C TRP A 196 -4.39 21.21 16.19
N VAL A 197 -4.76 20.00 15.73
CA VAL A 197 -3.80 18.89 15.56
C VAL A 197 -2.90 19.19 14.38
N THR A 198 -3.47 19.64 13.26
CA THR A 198 -2.69 20.09 12.09
C THR A 198 -1.70 21.18 12.47
N ALA A 199 -2.17 22.19 13.22
CA ALA A 199 -1.33 23.29 13.71
C ALA A 199 -0.20 22.81 14.62
N THR A 200 -0.48 21.83 15.50
CA THR A 200 0.53 21.22 16.36
C THR A 200 1.58 20.49 15.54
N ILE A 201 1.18 19.65 14.59
CA ILE A 201 2.10 18.91 13.73
C ILE A 201 2.98 19.87 12.91
N ARG A 202 2.38 20.91 12.31
CA ARG A 202 3.08 21.92 11.50
C ARG A 202 4.20 22.64 12.26
N ARG A 203 4.11 22.75 13.59
CA ARG A 203 5.13 23.38 14.43
C ARG A 203 6.43 22.57 14.54
N TYR A 204 6.35 21.24 14.42
CA TYR A 204 7.48 20.34 14.72
C TYR A 204 8.06 19.60 13.52
N CYS A 205 7.48 19.78 12.33
CA CYS A 205 7.92 19.11 11.12
C CYS A 205 7.88 20.02 9.90
N LYS A 206 8.55 19.60 8.83
CA LYS A 206 8.34 20.18 7.50
C LYS A 206 7.01 19.68 6.95
N PHE A 207 5.97 20.50 7.10
CA PHE A 207 4.62 20.18 6.65
C PHE A 207 4.45 20.54 5.16
N ILE A 208 4.06 19.56 4.34
CA ILE A 208 3.96 19.68 2.89
C ILE A 208 2.56 19.24 2.47
N ASP A 209 1.80 20.14 1.86
CA ASP A 209 0.51 19.81 1.26
C ASP A 209 0.70 19.10 -0.08
N VAL A 210 0.16 17.88 -0.19
CA VAL A 210 0.29 17.03 -1.38
C VAL A 210 -1.06 16.65 -1.98
N ARG A 211 -2.15 17.31 -1.59
CA ARG A 211 -3.51 17.00 -2.07
C ARG A 211 -3.63 17.05 -3.58
N HIS A 212 -2.99 18.05 -4.19
CA HIS A 212 -3.03 18.35 -5.61
C HIS A 212 -2.02 17.54 -6.44
N LEU A 213 -1.15 16.75 -5.79
CA LEU A 213 -0.14 15.96 -6.47
C LEU A 213 -0.70 14.57 -6.80
N ASP A 214 -0.52 14.17 -8.05
CA ASP A 214 -0.63 12.77 -8.45
C ASP A 214 0.55 11.95 -7.89
N ASP A 215 0.49 10.63 -8.07
CA ASP A 215 1.47 9.71 -7.49
C ASP A 215 2.88 9.92 -8.06
N GLN A 216 3.00 10.22 -9.36
CA GLN A 216 4.30 10.46 -9.97
C GLN A 216 4.96 11.73 -9.40
N ARG A 217 4.23 12.84 -9.36
CA ARG A 217 4.73 14.12 -8.84
C ARG A 217 5.01 14.06 -7.35
N LEU A 218 4.20 13.34 -6.58
CA LEU A 218 4.47 13.11 -5.17
C LEU A 218 5.75 12.27 -4.98
N ALA A 219 5.92 11.21 -5.77
CA ALA A 219 7.11 10.39 -5.73
C ALA A 219 8.38 11.18 -6.11
N GLU A 220 8.31 12.07 -7.09
CA GLU A 220 9.39 13.01 -7.45
C GLU A 220 9.69 13.99 -6.31
N LYS A 221 8.65 14.58 -5.70
CA LYS A 221 8.82 15.50 -4.56
C LYS A 221 9.54 14.82 -3.38
N ILE A 222 9.16 13.58 -3.06
CA ILE A 222 9.79 12.79 -1.98
C ILE A 222 11.27 12.51 -2.30
N ARG A 223 11.61 12.23 -3.57
CA ARG A 223 13.01 12.06 -4.00
C ARG A 223 13.81 13.35 -3.89
N VAL A 224 13.23 14.48 -4.29
CA VAL A 224 13.86 15.82 -4.18
C VAL A 224 14.12 16.18 -2.71
N ASP A 225 13.21 15.81 -1.80
CA ASP A 225 13.41 15.99 -0.36
C ASP A 225 14.46 15.03 0.23
N GLN A 226 14.90 14.03 -0.54
CA GLN A 226 15.84 12.97 -0.19
C GLN A 226 15.40 12.26 1.11
N ILE A 227 14.14 11.83 1.16
CA ILE A 227 13.63 11.07 2.29
C ILE A 227 14.34 9.72 2.36
N ASP A 228 14.90 9.41 3.54
CA ASP A 228 15.60 8.15 3.81
C ASP A 228 14.62 7.03 4.15
N VAL A 229 13.65 7.34 5.01
CA VAL A 229 12.60 6.43 5.46
C VAL A 229 11.24 7.08 5.21
N LEU A 230 10.43 6.48 4.34
CA LEU A 230 9.06 6.91 4.10
C LEU A 230 8.09 6.02 4.89
N VAL A 231 7.22 6.62 5.67
CA VAL A 231 6.26 5.98 6.55
C VAL A 231 4.85 6.24 6.05
N ASP A 232 4.16 5.19 5.62
CA ASP A 232 2.72 5.21 5.34
C ASP A 232 1.95 5.20 6.66
N LEU A 233 1.11 6.22 6.90
CA LEU A 233 0.23 6.29 8.07
C LEU A 233 -1.23 5.94 7.76
N SER A 234 -1.59 5.66 6.51
CA SER A 234 -2.99 5.48 6.09
C SER A 234 -3.31 4.05 5.63
N GLY A 235 -2.36 3.34 5.03
CA GLY A 235 -2.61 2.04 4.40
C GLY A 235 -3.78 2.12 3.42
N HIS A 236 -4.81 1.30 3.60
CA HIS A 236 -6.00 1.32 2.72
C HIS A 236 -7.11 2.28 3.19
N THR A 237 -6.91 3.16 4.17
CA THR A 237 -8.00 4.05 4.60
C THR A 237 -8.29 5.20 3.61
N ALA A 238 -9.39 5.92 3.85
CA ALA A 238 -9.81 7.04 3.02
C ALA A 238 -8.70 8.10 2.87
N GLY A 239 -8.60 8.71 1.68
CA GLY A 239 -7.56 9.71 1.38
C GLY A 239 -6.13 9.17 1.25
N SER A 240 -5.91 7.86 1.46
CA SER A 240 -4.60 7.24 1.34
C SER A 240 -3.87 7.54 0.02
N LYS A 241 -2.56 7.76 0.14
CA LYS A 241 -1.58 7.89 -0.95
C LYS A 241 -0.69 6.64 -1.07
N LEU A 242 -1.13 5.49 -0.59
CA LEU A 242 -0.34 4.25 -0.55
C LEU A 242 0.21 3.84 -1.94
N THR A 243 -0.47 4.18 -3.03
CA THR A 243 0.01 3.94 -4.40
C THR A 243 1.34 4.63 -4.70
N VAL A 244 1.69 5.74 -4.03
CA VAL A 244 3.01 6.38 -4.18
C VAL A 244 4.16 5.46 -3.74
N PHE A 245 3.92 4.56 -2.79
CA PHE A 245 4.93 3.62 -2.29
C PHE A 245 5.26 2.53 -3.32
N ALA A 246 4.38 2.30 -4.30
CA ALA A 246 4.67 1.44 -5.45
C ALA A 246 5.72 2.06 -6.38
N HIS A 247 5.84 3.40 -6.41
CA HIS A 247 6.90 4.09 -7.15
C HIS A 247 8.27 4.01 -6.44
N ARG A 248 8.34 3.45 -5.22
CA ARG A 248 9.57 3.34 -4.42
C ARG A 248 10.39 4.64 -4.35
N PRO A 249 9.79 5.78 -3.92
CA PRO A 249 10.47 7.07 -3.88
C PRO A 249 11.53 7.23 -2.77
N ALA A 250 11.50 6.39 -1.73
CA ALA A 250 12.50 6.37 -0.67
C ALA A 250 13.23 5.02 -0.61
N PRO A 251 14.49 4.98 -0.16
CA PRO A 251 15.25 3.74 -0.07
C PRO A 251 14.77 2.83 1.04
N VAL A 252 14.05 3.31 2.05
CA VAL A 252 13.35 2.48 3.03
C VAL A 252 11.91 2.92 3.12
N GLN A 253 10.98 1.97 3.08
CA GLN A 253 9.56 2.25 3.11
C GLN A 253 8.86 1.36 4.13
N VAL A 254 8.08 1.93 5.03
CA VAL A 254 7.36 1.16 6.07
C VAL A 254 5.91 1.61 6.16
N SER A 255 5.02 0.70 6.57
CA SER A 255 3.65 1.07 6.97
C SER A 255 3.53 1.05 8.48
N TRP A 256 2.96 2.11 9.03
CA TRP A 256 2.62 2.24 10.43
C TRP A 256 1.47 3.22 10.60
N LEU A 257 0.31 2.69 10.98
CA LEU A 257 -0.54 3.15 12.09
C LEU A 257 -2.02 3.06 11.70
N GLY A 258 -2.41 3.73 10.62
CA GLY A 258 -3.83 3.88 10.26
C GLY A 258 -4.51 2.63 9.69
N TYR A 259 -3.73 1.63 9.30
CA TYR A 259 -4.25 0.36 8.77
C TYR A 259 -3.76 -0.84 9.58
N PHE A 260 -4.62 -1.86 9.67
CA PHE A 260 -4.53 -2.97 10.63
C PHE A 260 -4.41 -4.34 9.95
N ALA A 261 -3.94 -4.35 8.71
CA ALA A 261 -3.67 -5.56 7.94
C ALA A 261 -2.52 -5.28 6.95
N THR A 262 -2.16 -6.29 6.16
CA THR A 262 -1.18 -6.17 5.08
C THR A 262 -1.57 -5.09 4.08
N THR A 263 -0.65 -4.23 3.67
CA THR A 263 -0.94 -3.30 2.58
C THR A 263 -0.95 -4.02 1.22
N GLY A 264 -0.31 -5.19 1.16
CA GLY A 264 -0.15 -5.99 -0.06
C GLY A 264 1.02 -5.54 -0.94
N LEU A 265 1.70 -4.43 -0.62
CA LEU A 265 2.84 -3.93 -1.39
C LEU A 265 4.13 -4.62 -1.00
N SER A 266 4.72 -5.35 -1.96
CA SER A 266 6.07 -5.90 -1.82
C SER A 266 7.19 -4.85 -1.85
N THR A 267 6.87 -3.59 -2.16
CA THR A 267 7.84 -2.49 -2.11
C THR A 267 8.04 -1.91 -0.71
N LEU A 268 7.17 -2.24 0.25
CA LEU A 268 7.37 -1.91 1.66
C LEU A 268 8.35 -2.90 2.29
N ASP A 269 9.32 -2.37 3.02
CA ASP A 269 10.35 -3.15 3.70
C ASP A 269 9.87 -3.68 5.06
N ALA A 270 8.85 -3.04 5.67
CA ALA A 270 8.23 -3.54 6.88
C ALA A 270 6.83 -2.96 7.14
N VAL A 271 6.05 -3.66 7.95
CA VAL A 271 4.95 -3.10 8.74
C VAL A 271 5.36 -3.04 10.21
N LEU A 272 5.12 -1.90 10.88
CA LEU A 272 5.45 -1.75 12.30
C LEU A 272 4.26 -2.18 13.17
N LEU A 273 4.40 -3.28 13.90
CA LEU A 273 3.41 -3.79 14.85
C LEU A 273 4.06 -3.94 16.23
N ASP A 274 3.46 -4.73 17.13
CA ASP A 274 4.02 -5.12 18.42
C ASP A 274 3.64 -6.57 18.75
N GLU A 275 4.14 -7.10 19.86
CA GLU A 275 3.90 -8.48 20.29
C GLU A 275 2.43 -8.79 20.63
N TRP A 276 1.64 -7.81 21.03
CA TRP A 276 0.23 -8.00 21.41
C TRP A 276 -0.68 -8.03 20.19
N HIS A 277 -0.40 -7.18 19.19
CA HIS A 277 -1.07 -7.16 17.90
C HIS A 277 -0.63 -8.31 17.00
N ALA A 278 0.65 -8.64 17.03
CA ALA A 278 1.27 -9.62 16.15
C ALA A 278 1.88 -10.78 16.96
N PRO A 279 1.07 -11.69 17.51
CA PRO A 279 1.57 -12.91 18.11
C PRO A 279 2.30 -13.78 17.04
N PRO A 280 3.14 -14.75 17.46
CA PRO A 280 3.83 -15.64 16.53
C PRO A 280 2.86 -16.34 15.57
N GLY A 281 3.20 -16.36 14.28
CA GLY A 281 2.41 -17.01 13.23
C GLY A 281 1.55 -16.05 12.42
N ILE A 282 1.29 -14.83 12.90
CA ILE A 282 0.52 -13.84 12.15
C ILE A 282 1.22 -13.37 10.88
N GLU A 283 2.54 -13.55 10.78
CA GLU A 283 3.36 -13.20 9.63
C GLU A 283 2.81 -13.81 8.32
N THR A 284 2.12 -14.94 8.39
CA THR A 284 1.51 -15.59 7.23
C THR A 284 0.39 -14.74 6.60
N GLN A 285 -0.19 -13.81 7.35
CA GLN A 285 -1.21 -12.86 6.88
C GLN A 285 -0.60 -11.59 6.24
N PHE A 286 0.73 -11.47 6.16
CA PHE A 286 1.41 -10.28 5.68
C PHE A 286 2.26 -10.52 4.43
N VAL A 287 2.33 -9.50 3.57
CA VAL A 287 3.29 -9.46 2.45
C VAL A 287 4.60 -8.85 2.94
N GLU A 288 4.48 -7.82 3.78
CA GLU A 288 5.59 -7.11 4.39
C GLU A 288 6.14 -7.90 5.59
N PRO A 289 7.47 -7.87 5.81
CA PRO A 289 8.03 -8.30 7.08
C PRO A 289 7.43 -7.51 8.26
N ILE A 290 7.14 -8.17 9.37
CA ILE A 290 6.66 -7.51 10.59
C ILE A 290 7.86 -7.10 11.46
N LEU A 291 8.00 -5.80 11.72
CA LEU A 291 8.91 -5.28 12.76
C LEU A 291 8.11 -4.92 14.01
N ARG A 292 8.50 -5.49 15.15
CA ARG A 292 7.77 -5.32 16.42
C ARG A 292 8.40 -4.21 17.27
N LEU A 293 7.61 -3.18 17.56
CA LEU A 293 7.89 -2.13 18.54
C LEU A 293 7.73 -2.73 19.95
N SER A 294 8.70 -2.46 20.81
CA SER A 294 8.61 -2.86 22.22
C SER A 294 7.69 -1.90 22.96
N GLY A 295 6.83 -2.43 23.84
CA GLY A 295 5.91 -1.62 24.65
C GLY A 295 4.63 -1.17 23.93
N GLY A 296 4.36 -1.66 22.72
CA GLY A 296 3.15 -1.37 21.95
C GLY A 296 3.38 -0.44 20.76
N ARG A 297 2.49 -0.48 19.76
CA ARG A 297 2.56 0.33 18.52
C ARG A 297 1.83 1.68 18.58
N PHE A 298 1.12 1.94 19.68
CA PHE A 298 0.30 3.13 19.89
C PHE A 298 0.87 3.99 21.01
N CYS A 299 0.69 5.30 20.88
CA CYS A 299 1.05 6.28 21.90
C CYS A 299 -0.10 7.27 22.08
N TYR A 300 -0.81 7.18 23.21
CA TYR A 300 -2.00 7.98 23.50
C TYR A 300 -1.65 9.20 24.35
N GLN A 301 -2.28 10.33 24.02
CA GLN A 301 -2.41 11.48 24.92
C GLN A 301 -3.86 11.97 24.88
N PRO A 302 -4.46 12.30 26.02
CA PRO A 302 -5.82 12.83 26.05
C PRO A 302 -5.88 14.18 25.33
N VAL A 303 -7.06 14.50 24.80
CA VAL A 303 -7.32 15.83 24.25
C VAL A 303 -7.32 16.90 25.34
N PRO A 304 -6.95 18.16 25.05
CA PRO A 304 -6.83 19.22 26.06
C PRO A 304 -8.12 19.54 26.84
N TRP A 305 -9.28 19.20 26.29
CA TRP A 305 -10.59 19.43 26.90
C TRP A 305 -11.19 18.16 27.54
N ALA A 306 -10.42 17.07 27.69
CA ALA A 306 -10.88 15.91 28.43
C ALA A 306 -11.24 16.33 29.88
N PRO A 307 -12.37 15.87 30.45
CA PRO A 307 -12.77 16.25 31.79
C PRO A 307 -11.67 15.99 32.84
N PHE A 308 -11.45 16.98 33.71
CA PHE A 308 -10.43 16.90 34.75
C PHE A 308 -10.70 15.78 35.75
N ASP A 309 -11.96 15.64 36.18
CA ASP A 309 -12.39 14.57 37.09
C ASP A 309 -12.98 13.40 36.32
N VAL A 310 -12.85 12.20 36.89
CA VAL A 310 -13.58 11.01 36.44
C VAL A 310 -14.94 11.02 37.13
N ALA A 311 -16.02 10.85 36.36
CA ALA A 311 -17.37 10.77 36.92
C ALA A 311 -17.52 9.56 37.86
N PRO A 312 -18.36 9.63 38.92
CA PRO A 312 -18.67 8.47 39.75
C PRO A 312 -19.33 7.34 38.92
N PRO A 313 -19.35 6.10 39.41
CA PRO A 313 -20.03 5.01 38.72
C PRO A 313 -21.55 5.25 38.61
N PRO A 314 -22.14 5.24 37.42
CA PRO A 314 -23.57 5.53 37.23
C PRO A 314 -24.49 4.51 37.90
N PHE A 315 -24.03 3.27 38.15
CA PHE A 315 -24.83 2.29 38.90
C PHE A 315 -25.14 2.74 40.33
N GLU A 316 -24.34 3.62 40.94
CA GLU A 316 -24.59 4.13 42.30
C GLU A 316 -25.85 5.00 42.35
N GLU A 317 -26.13 5.73 41.27
CA GLU A 317 -27.31 6.60 41.13
C GLU A 317 -28.50 5.85 40.55
N ASN A 318 -28.28 5.12 39.46
CA ASN A 318 -29.36 4.50 38.68
C ASN A 318 -29.79 3.12 39.21
N GLY A 319 -28.96 2.48 40.04
CA GLY A 319 -29.25 1.18 40.66
C GLY A 319 -29.05 -0.05 39.77
N TYR A 320 -28.68 0.13 38.49
CA TYR A 320 -28.40 -0.93 37.52
C TYR A 320 -27.07 -0.69 36.80
N ILE A 321 -26.52 -1.75 36.19
CA ILE A 321 -25.30 -1.68 35.38
C ILE A 321 -25.64 -1.17 33.98
N THR A 322 -24.91 -0.18 33.49
CA THR A 322 -24.94 0.25 32.10
C THR A 322 -23.71 -0.26 31.36
N PHE A 323 -23.91 -1.19 30.43
CA PHE A 323 -22.93 -1.51 29.41
C PHE A 323 -22.96 -0.45 28.30
N GLY A 324 -21.83 -0.20 27.64
CA GLY A 324 -21.82 0.79 26.56
C GLY A 324 -20.80 0.54 25.45
N CYS A 325 -21.06 1.10 24.27
CA CYS A 325 -20.14 1.06 23.13
C CYS A 325 -20.29 2.31 22.25
N PHE A 326 -19.19 3.06 22.12
CA PHE A 326 -19.14 4.29 21.30
C PHE A 326 -18.47 4.09 19.94
N ASN A 327 -18.39 2.83 19.48
CA ASN A 327 -17.77 2.50 18.21
C ASN A 327 -18.69 2.77 17.01
N ASN A 328 -18.08 2.94 15.83
CA ASN A 328 -18.81 3.00 14.55
C ASN A 328 -19.71 1.75 14.37
N THR A 329 -20.95 1.97 13.92
CA THR A 329 -21.93 0.93 13.56
C THR A 329 -21.42 -0.07 12.53
N ALA A 330 -20.47 0.31 11.67
CA ALA A 330 -19.79 -0.64 10.77
C ALA A 330 -19.07 -1.78 11.52
N LYS A 331 -18.76 -1.63 12.81
CA LYS A 331 -18.13 -2.70 13.62
C LYS A 331 -19.16 -3.66 14.22
N LEU A 332 -20.45 -3.35 14.13
CA LEU A 332 -21.53 -4.20 14.61
C LEU A 332 -21.91 -5.22 13.53
N ASN A 333 -22.37 -6.38 13.98
CA ASN A 333 -22.83 -7.50 13.16
C ASN A 333 -23.67 -8.45 14.04
N ASP A 334 -24.29 -9.45 13.42
CA ASP A 334 -25.14 -10.42 14.13
C ASP A 334 -24.40 -11.15 15.27
N GLY A 335 -23.15 -11.54 15.06
CA GLY A 335 -22.35 -12.21 16.11
C GLY A 335 -22.08 -11.31 17.32
N VAL A 336 -21.90 -10.01 17.11
CA VAL A 336 -21.81 -9.02 18.21
C VAL A 336 -23.14 -8.91 18.95
N PHE A 337 -24.25 -8.83 18.23
CA PHE A 337 -25.59 -8.78 18.85
C PHE A 337 -25.90 -10.05 19.64
N ASP A 338 -25.52 -11.22 19.14
CA ASP A 338 -25.70 -12.51 19.82
C ASP A 338 -24.97 -12.53 21.17
N VAL A 339 -23.69 -12.13 21.19
CA VAL A 339 -22.88 -12.13 22.42
C VAL A 339 -23.37 -11.05 23.39
N TRP A 340 -23.70 -9.85 22.92
CA TRP A 340 -24.17 -8.80 23.80
C TRP A 340 -25.57 -9.08 24.36
N ALA A 341 -26.46 -9.73 23.60
CA ALA A 341 -27.72 -10.22 24.14
C ALA A 341 -27.48 -11.21 25.28
N LYS A 342 -26.56 -12.17 25.11
CA LYS A 342 -26.17 -13.09 26.19
C LYS A 342 -25.63 -12.36 27.43
N VAL A 343 -24.82 -11.30 27.25
CA VAL A 343 -24.38 -10.43 28.37
C VAL A 343 -25.56 -9.81 29.11
N LEU A 344 -26.51 -9.23 28.37
CA LEU A 344 -27.70 -8.59 28.94
C LEU A 344 -28.64 -9.60 29.62
N THR A 345 -28.73 -10.83 29.13
CA THR A 345 -29.44 -11.93 29.80
C THR A 345 -28.74 -12.34 31.10
N ALA A 346 -27.40 -12.46 31.07
CA ALA A 346 -26.61 -12.86 32.23
C ALA A 346 -26.60 -11.83 33.37
N VAL A 347 -26.86 -10.55 33.05
CA VAL A 347 -26.97 -9.45 34.03
C VAL A 347 -28.37 -8.83 33.95
N PRO A 348 -29.37 -9.36 34.67
CA PRO A 348 -30.73 -8.84 34.66
C PRO A 348 -30.79 -7.35 35.04
N ASN A 349 -31.74 -6.61 34.45
CA ASN A 349 -31.93 -5.17 34.62
C ASN A 349 -30.79 -4.27 34.11
N SER A 350 -29.70 -4.82 33.59
CA SER A 350 -28.64 -4.01 32.96
C SER A 350 -29.13 -3.33 31.67
N ARG A 351 -28.52 -2.22 31.29
CA ARG A 351 -28.81 -1.52 30.02
C ARG A 351 -27.60 -1.58 29.09
N LEU A 352 -27.85 -1.40 27.81
CA LEU A 352 -26.85 -1.23 26.77
C LEU A 352 -27.02 0.14 26.12
N LEU A 353 -25.95 0.93 26.13
CA LEU A 353 -25.91 2.25 25.54
C LEU A 353 -24.97 2.26 24.34
N LEU A 354 -25.52 2.42 23.15
CA LEU A 354 -24.74 2.56 21.92
C LEU A 354 -24.72 4.01 21.46
N LYS A 355 -23.55 4.51 21.10
CA LYS A 355 -23.41 5.88 20.60
C LYS A 355 -22.57 5.94 19.34
N TRP A 356 -23.14 6.50 18.29
CA TRP A 356 -22.43 6.83 17.07
C TRP A 356 -23.26 7.81 16.24
N ARG A 357 -22.60 8.50 15.30
CA ARG A 357 -23.27 9.49 14.43
C ARG A 357 -24.44 8.91 13.61
N THR A 358 -24.40 7.62 13.29
CA THR A 358 -25.42 6.96 12.46
C THR A 358 -26.72 6.66 13.23
N PHE A 359 -26.73 6.78 14.56
CA PHE A 359 -27.97 6.72 15.35
C PHE A 359 -28.84 7.99 15.23
N ASN A 360 -28.48 8.91 14.32
CA ASN A 360 -29.40 9.90 13.78
C ASN A 360 -30.43 9.30 12.80
N ASP A 361 -30.16 8.11 12.25
CA ASP A 361 -31.03 7.41 11.30
C ASP A 361 -32.05 6.54 12.05
N GLU A 362 -33.29 7.02 12.15
CA GLU A 362 -34.37 6.31 12.86
C GLU A 362 -34.61 4.87 12.32
N PRO A 363 -34.60 4.60 11.00
CA PRO A 363 -34.74 3.24 10.50
C PRO A 363 -33.64 2.29 10.97
N LEU A 364 -32.37 2.74 11.00
CA LEU A 364 -31.27 1.96 11.56
C LEU A 364 -31.44 1.71 13.06
N CYS A 365 -31.88 2.71 13.82
CA CYS A 365 -32.17 2.57 15.24
C CYS A 365 -33.23 1.49 15.49
N GLN A 366 -34.33 1.54 14.74
CA GLN A 366 -35.41 0.56 14.82
C GLN A 366 -34.93 -0.85 14.43
N SER A 367 -34.09 -0.99 13.41
CA SER A 367 -33.56 -2.30 13.01
C SER A 367 -32.66 -2.92 14.08
N ILE A 368 -31.84 -2.11 14.76
CA ILE A 368 -30.96 -2.59 15.84
C ILE A 368 -31.77 -2.98 17.08
N GLN A 369 -32.75 -2.17 17.47
CA GLN A 369 -33.65 -2.53 18.58
C GLN A 369 -34.41 -3.82 18.28
N THR A 370 -34.92 -3.97 17.05
CA THR A 370 -35.58 -5.20 16.61
C THR A 370 -34.65 -6.41 16.71
N ALA A 371 -33.39 -6.29 16.28
CA ALA A 371 -32.40 -7.36 16.38
C ALA A 371 -32.15 -7.82 17.83
N PHE A 372 -32.19 -6.91 18.81
CA PHE A 372 -32.12 -7.26 20.23
C PHE A 372 -33.41 -7.88 20.76
N CYS A 373 -34.58 -7.37 20.36
CA CYS A 373 -35.88 -7.95 20.71
C CYS A 373 -36.02 -9.40 20.23
N GLU A 374 -35.56 -9.69 19.00
CA GLU A 374 -35.52 -11.05 18.44
C GLU A 374 -34.62 -12.00 19.25
N ARG A 375 -33.66 -11.45 20.01
CA ARG A 375 -32.77 -12.18 20.92
C ARG A 375 -33.28 -12.18 22.37
N GLY A 376 -34.51 -11.72 22.61
CA GLY A 376 -35.16 -11.73 23.92
C GLY A 376 -34.73 -10.58 24.85
N ILE A 377 -34.19 -9.49 24.31
CA ILE A 377 -33.85 -8.29 25.08
C ILE A 377 -34.88 -7.20 24.81
N GLU A 378 -35.47 -6.67 25.88
CA GLU A 378 -36.49 -5.63 25.81
C GLU A 378 -35.94 -4.33 25.20
N ALA A 379 -36.71 -3.67 24.34
CA ALA A 379 -36.27 -2.48 23.61
C ALA A 379 -35.82 -1.34 24.55
N GLU A 380 -36.46 -1.20 25.72
CA GLU A 380 -36.15 -0.19 26.73
C GLU A 380 -34.78 -0.42 27.40
N ARG A 381 -34.16 -1.59 27.24
CA ARG A 381 -32.80 -1.88 27.72
C ARG A 381 -31.73 -1.43 26.73
N VAL A 382 -32.08 -1.05 25.51
CA VAL A 382 -31.13 -0.62 24.46
C VAL A 382 -31.35 0.84 24.13
N GLU A 383 -30.43 1.68 24.61
CA GLU A 383 -30.41 3.12 24.34
C GLU A 383 -29.45 3.43 23.19
N LEU A 384 -29.94 4.19 22.20
CA LEU A 384 -29.16 4.59 21.02
C LEU A 384 -29.03 6.11 21.00
N ARG A 385 -27.79 6.61 21.00
CA ARG A 385 -27.50 8.05 21.02
C ARG A 385 -26.78 8.52 19.76
N GLY A 386 -27.28 9.59 19.16
CA GLY A 386 -26.62 10.29 18.06
C GLY A 386 -25.29 10.96 18.46
N PRO A 387 -24.67 11.70 17.53
CA PRO A 387 -23.40 12.36 17.75
C PRO A 387 -23.53 13.55 18.71
N SER A 388 -22.44 13.86 19.41
CA SER A 388 -22.26 15.09 20.19
C SER A 388 -20.88 15.68 19.88
N PHE A 389 -20.63 16.93 20.29
CA PHE A 389 -19.27 17.47 20.22
C PHE A 389 -18.33 16.61 21.07
N HIS A 390 -17.07 16.47 20.64
CA HIS A 390 -16.14 15.55 21.30
C HIS A 390 -16.01 15.81 22.81
N ALA A 391 -16.03 17.08 23.26
CA ALA A 391 -16.00 17.41 24.67
C ALA A 391 -17.20 16.86 25.47
N ASP A 392 -18.37 16.78 24.85
CA ASP A 392 -19.58 16.23 25.48
C ASP A 392 -19.60 14.71 25.38
N LEU A 393 -19.17 14.14 24.25
CA LEU A 393 -18.98 12.68 24.11
C LEU A 393 -18.10 12.12 25.23
N LEU A 394 -17.00 12.80 25.60
CA LEU A 394 -16.14 12.36 26.69
C LEU A 394 -16.86 12.34 28.04
N LYS A 395 -17.77 13.28 28.30
CA LYS A 395 -18.58 13.28 29.53
C LYS A 395 -19.58 12.15 29.55
N GLU A 396 -20.13 11.76 28.40
CA GLU A 396 -21.12 10.68 28.26
C GLU A 396 -20.56 9.29 28.59
N TYR A 397 -19.23 9.09 28.61
CA TYR A 397 -18.64 7.88 29.22
C TYR A 397 -18.96 7.78 30.72
N GLY A 398 -19.28 8.91 31.37
CA GLY A 398 -19.81 8.95 32.73
C GLY A 398 -21.09 8.13 32.92
N ASP A 399 -21.85 7.89 31.86
CA ASP A 399 -23.11 7.15 31.90
C ASP A 399 -22.94 5.63 31.72
N ILE A 400 -21.69 5.16 31.54
CA ILE A 400 -21.35 3.75 31.32
C ILE A 400 -20.54 3.21 32.51
N ASP A 401 -20.84 1.97 32.93
CA ASP A 401 -20.06 1.23 33.92
C ASP A 401 -19.00 0.35 33.27
N ILE A 402 -19.36 -0.34 32.18
CA ILE A 402 -18.48 -1.29 31.47
C ILE A 402 -18.63 -1.07 29.97
N ALA A 403 -17.53 -0.83 29.28
CA ALA A 403 -17.52 -0.76 27.83
C ALA A 403 -17.42 -2.17 27.23
N LEU A 404 -18.26 -2.45 26.23
CA LEU A 404 -18.23 -3.67 25.43
C LEU A 404 -17.62 -3.38 24.07
N ASP A 405 -16.56 -4.09 23.75
CA ASP A 405 -15.81 -3.92 22.51
C ASP A 405 -16.35 -4.86 21.41
N PRO A 406 -16.69 -4.36 20.21
CA PRO A 406 -17.14 -5.22 19.12
C PRO A 406 -16.00 -6.06 18.52
N PHE A 407 -16.37 -7.08 17.76
CA PHE A 407 -15.45 -7.98 17.05
C PHE A 407 -16.03 -8.33 15.66
N PRO A 408 -15.20 -8.65 14.65
CA PRO A 408 -13.74 -8.78 14.70
C PRO A 408 -13.01 -7.43 14.72
N PHE A 409 -13.68 -6.31 14.42
CA PHE A 409 -13.03 -5.01 14.45
C PHE A 409 -13.22 -4.37 15.83
N THR A 410 -12.15 -4.27 16.62
CA THR A 410 -12.21 -3.66 17.96
C THR A 410 -12.13 -2.14 17.95
N GLY A 411 -12.38 -1.53 19.10
CA GLY A 411 -12.06 -0.14 19.40
C GLY A 411 -10.57 0.17 19.26
N GLY A 412 -10.29 1.47 19.20
CA GLY A 412 -8.94 2.02 19.10
C GLY A 412 -8.87 3.25 20.00
N LEU A 413 -9.06 4.42 19.39
CA LEU A 413 -9.22 5.67 20.15
C LEU A 413 -10.39 5.60 21.14
N THR A 414 -11.52 5.03 20.75
CA THR A 414 -12.69 4.83 21.61
C THR A 414 -12.38 4.01 22.87
N SER A 415 -11.50 3.00 22.76
CA SER A 415 -11.06 2.20 23.92
C SER A 415 -10.12 3.02 24.80
N CYS A 416 -9.20 3.80 24.22
CA CYS A 416 -8.34 4.71 24.99
C CYS A 416 -9.17 5.76 25.75
N GLU A 417 -10.17 6.35 25.10
CA GLU A 417 -11.06 7.34 25.70
C GLU A 417 -11.94 6.74 26.79
N SER A 418 -12.49 5.54 26.58
CA SER A 418 -13.20 4.77 27.62
C SER A 418 -12.34 4.59 28.87
N LEU A 419 -11.13 4.05 28.69
CA LEU A 419 -10.20 3.81 29.79
C LEU A 419 -9.78 5.12 30.47
N TRP A 420 -9.54 6.18 29.70
CA TRP A 420 -9.16 7.50 30.23
C TRP A 420 -10.28 8.16 31.05
N MET A 421 -11.53 7.89 30.68
CA MET A 421 -12.74 8.30 31.38
C MET A 421 -13.13 7.34 32.52
N GLY A 422 -12.30 6.35 32.85
CA GLY A 422 -12.51 5.45 33.98
C GLY A 422 -13.46 4.28 33.69
N VAL A 423 -13.74 3.99 32.43
CA VAL A 423 -14.65 2.90 32.05
C VAL A 423 -13.83 1.69 31.57
N PRO A 424 -13.79 0.56 32.32
CA PRO A 424 -13.11 -0.65 31.89
C PRO A 424 -13.75 -1.24 30.63
N VAL A 425 -12.93 -1.89 29.79
CA VAL A 425 -13.37 -2.42 28.48
C VAL A 425 -13.20 -3.93 28.45
N VAL A 426 -14.25 -4.66 28.08
CA VAL A 426 -14.21 -6.11 27.78
C VAL A 426 -14.01 -6.30 26.27
N THR A 427 -13.05 -7.12 25.87
CA THR A 427 -12.70 -7.31 24.45
C THR A 427 -12.42 -8.78 24.12
N TRP A 428 -12.44 -9.15 22.85
CA TRP A 428 -12.12 -10.50 22.38
C TRP A 428 -11.03 -10.46 21.29
N PRO A 429 -9.75 -10.66 21.64
CA PRO A 429 -8.66 -10.69 20.69
C PRO A 429 -8.66 -11.95 19.82
N GLN A 430 -9.34 -11.88 18.68
CA GLN A 430 -9.35 -12.93 17.65
C GLN A 430 -8.01 -12.98 16.86
N GLY A 431 -8.01 -13.69 15.73
CA GLY A 431 -6.83 -13.96 14.91
C GLY A 431 -6.34 -12.81 14.02
N ARG A 432 -7.02 -11.65 14.01
CA ARG A 432 -6.66 -10.51 13.14
C ARG A 432 -5.91 -9.44 13.94
N VAL A 433 -5.04 -8.67 13.30
CA VAL A 433 -4.40 -7.51 13.96
C VAL A 433 -5.47 -6.49 14.39
N VAL A 434 -6.49 -6.25 13.56
CA VAL A 434 -7.58 -5.30 13.85
C VAL A 434 -8.41 -5.68 15.07
N SER A 435 -8.46 -6.96 15.44
CA SER A 435 -9.21 -7.47 16.60
C SER A 435 -8.46 -7.35 17.92
N ARG A 436 -7.24 -6.81 17.92
CA ARG A 436 -6.31 -6.90 19.06
C ARG A 436 -5.89 -5.55 19.64
N GLN A 437 -6.50 -4.46 19.17
CA GLN A 437 -6.15 -3.11 19.57
C GLN A 437 -6.46 -2.86 21.05
N THR A 438 -7.69 -3.13 21.47
CA THR A 438 -8.08 -3.00 22.89
C THR A 438 -7.29 -3.95 23.77
N TYR A 439 -7.05 -5.18 23.32
CA TYR A 439 -6.21 -6.14 24.04
C TYR A 439 -4.80 -5.62 24.29
N ALA A 440 -4.17 -4.99 23.30
CA ALA A 440 -2.87 -4.37 23.47
C ALA A 440 -2.89 -3.24 24.52
N PHE A 441 -3.93 -2.41 24.55
CA PHE A 441 -4.08 -1.38 25.60
C PHE A 441 -4.24 -2.00 26.98
N LEU A 442 -5.07 -3.04 27.11
CA LEU A 442 -5.27 -3.77 28.35
C LEU A 442 -3.97 -4.43 28.85
N CYS A 443 -3.17 -5.00 27.95
CA CYS A 443 -1.84 -5.52 28.31
C CYS A 443 -0.92 -4.41 28.83
N ALA A 444 -0.87 -3.25 28.16
CA ALA A 444 -0.04 -2.13 28.57
C ALA A 444 -0.36 -1.61 29.98
N ILE A 445 -1.64 -1.64 30.38
CA ILE A 445 -2.09 -1.14 31.69
C ILE A 445 -2.29 -2.25 32.76
N GLY A 446 -1.90 -3.48 32.44
CA GLY A 446 -1.96 -4.62 33.34
C GLY A 446 -3.38 -5.11 33.65
N LEU A 447 -4.26 -5.12 32.65
CA LEU A 447 -5.66 -5.57 32.72
C LEU A 447 -6.00 -6.61 31.63
N ALA A 448 -5.02 -7.42 31.23
CA ALA A 448 -5.20 -8.44 30.19
C ALA A 448 -6.28 -9.48 30.52
N GLU A 449 -6.67 -9.62 31.79
CA GLU A 449 -7.77 -10.49 32.23
C GLU A 449 -9.16 -10.02 31.77
N LEU A 450 -9.29 -8.80 31.24
CA LEU A 450 -10.52 -8.31 30.62
C LEU A 450 -10.64 -8.69 29.13
N ALA A 451 -9.67 -9.44 28.60
CA ALA A 451 -9.69 -9.97 27.25
C ALA A 451 -10.14 -11.44 27.24
N ALA A 452 -11.23 -11.70 26.55
CA ALA A 452 -11.85 -13.00 26.42
C ALA A 452 -11.09 -13.93 25.46
N GLN A 453 -11.20 -15.24 25.68
CA GLN A 453 -10.66 -16.24 24.77
C GLN A 453 -11.67 -16.64 23.68
N ASP A 454 -12.96 -16.61 24.03
CA ASP A 454 -14.08 -16.93 23.15
C ASP A 454 -15.34 -16.14 23.55
N ALA A 455 -16.45 -16.40 22.86
CA ALA A 455 -17.74 -15.75 23.10
C ALA A 455 -18.31 -16.02 24.50
N GLU A 456 -18.15 -17.23 25.05
CA GLU A 456 -18.69 -17.58 26.37
C GLU A 456 -17.84 -16.94 27.48
N ASP A 457 -16.51 -16.92 27.29
CA ASP A 457 -15.59 -16.23 28.18
C ASP A 457 -15.84 -14.70 28.18
N TYR A 458 -16.21 -14.11 27.03
CA TYR A 458 -16.60 -12.71 26.94
C TYR A 458 -17.81 -12.40 27.82
N VAL A 459 -18.85 -13.23 27.74
CA VAL A 459 -20.06 -13.11 28.57
C VAL A 459 -19.71 -13.26 30.05
N ARG A 460 -18.89 -14.26 30.39
CA ARG A 460 -18.43 -14.54 31.75
C ARG A 460 -17.66 -13.35 32.34
N ILE A 461 -16.73 -12.75 31.59
CA ILE A 461 -15.94 -11.59 32.05
C ILE A 461 -16.87 -10.40 32.29
N ALA A 462 -17.75 -10.08 31.34
CA ALA A 462 -18.69 -8.96 31.48
C ALA A 462 -19.62 -9.13 32.69
N ALA A 463 -20.21 -10.31 32.87
CA ALA A 463 -21.10 -10.62 33.99
C ALA A 463 -20.36 -10.62 35.34
N SER A 464 -19.14 -11.20 35.38
CA SER A 464 -18.31 -11.19 36.58
C SER A 464 -17.93 -9.78 37.01
N LEU A 465 -17.61 -8.92 36.05
CA LEU A 465 -17.25 -7.52 36.33
C LEU A 465 -18.48 -6.71 36.79
N ALA A 466 -19.64 -6.93 36.16
CA ALA A 466 -20.91 -6.32 36.55
C ALA A 466 -21.37 -6.73 37.96
N GLY A 467 -21.04 -7.95 38.39
CA GLY A 467 -21.35 -8.46 39.73
C GLY A 467 -20.44 -7.92 40.85
N ASP A 468 -19.28 -7.36 40.51
CA ASP A 468 -18.29 -6.86 41.47
C ASP A 468 -18.21 -5.32 41.46
N ARG A 469 -19.16 -4.71 42.17
CA ARG A 469 -19.28 -3.24 42.27
C ARG A 469 -18.06 -2.57 42.88
N GLN A 470 -17.40 -3.22 43.85
CA GLN A 470 -16.20 -2.67 44.46
C GLN A 470 -15.05 -2.63 43.45
N ARG A 471 -14.86 -3.70 42.68
CA ARG A 471 -13.87 -3.71 41.60
C ARG A 471 -14.16 -2.65 40.55
N LEU A 472 -15.42 -2.41 40.18
CA LEU A 472 -15.79 -1.32 39.25
C LEU A 472 -15.41 0.06 39.80
N ILE A 473 -15.70 0.34 41.08
CA ILE A 473 -15.28 1.59 41.75
C ILE A 473 -13.76 1.76 41.70
N ASP A 474 -13.02 0.69 42.04
CA ASP A 474 -11.56 0.71 42.10
C ASP A 474 -10.92 0.87 40.71
N LEU A 475 -11.47 0.20 39.69
CA LEU A 475 -11.05 0.39 38.30
C LEU A 475 -11.32 1.81 37.84
N ARG A 476 -12.53 2.33 38.05
CA ARG A 476 -12.90 3.69 37.63
C ARG A 476 -11.99 4.75 38.22
N ARG A 477 -11.61 4.59 39.49
CA ARG A 477 -10.65 5.48 40.16
C ARG A 477 -9.21 5.33 39.65
N SER A 478 -8.76 4.12 39.34
CA SER A 478 -7.35 3.83 39.08
C SER A 478 -6.94 3.84 37.60
N LEU A 479 -7.87 3.63 36.67
CA LEU A 479 -7.58 3.46 35.23
C LEU A 479 -6.75 4.60 34.63
N ARG A 480 -7.09 5.85 34.93
CA ARG A 480 -6.35 7.01 34.42
C ARG A 480 -4.89 7.02 34.88
N GLN A 481 -4.65 6.64 36.14
CA GLN A 481 -3.28 6.56 36.67
C GLN A 481 -2.52 5.37 36.06
N ARG A 482 -3.16 4.21 35.91
CA ARG A 482 -2.58 3.05 35.20
C ARG A 482 -2.16 3.40 33.77
N MET A 483 -2.97 4.17 33.04
CA MET A 483 -2.62 4.63 31.70
C MET A 483 -1.37 5.52 31.72
N ARG A 484 -1.30 6.51 32.63
CA ARG A 484 -0.14 7.41 32.75
C ARG A 484 1.16 6.66 33.06
N ASP A 485 1.07 5.64 33.90
CA ASP A 485 2.23 4.87 34.36
C ASP A 485 2.66 3.79 33.34
N SER A 486 1.91 3.61 32.25
CA SER A 486 2.17 2.60 31.22
C SER A 486 2.95 3.14 30.02
N SER A 487 3.48 2.22 29.20
CA SER A 487 4.11 2.54 27.92
C SER A 487 3.18 3.25 26.93
N LEU A 488 1.86 3.09 27.07
CA LEU A 488 0.87 3.70 26.19
C LEU A 488 0.94 5.24 26.22
N MET A 489 1.36 5.84 27.34
CA MET A 489 1.47 7.30 27.49
C MET A 489 2.91 7.80 27.55
N ASP A 490 3.91 6.91 27.47
CA ASP A 490 5.32 7.30 27.37
C ASP A 490 5.71 7.68 25.93
N VAL A 491 5.32 8.89 25.53
CA VAL A 491 5.66 9.46 24.21
C VAL A 491 7.17 9.47 23.98
N THR A 492 7.95 9.74 25.02
CA THR A 492 9.40 9.89 24.86
C THR A 492 10.04 8.54 24.59
N GLY A 493 9.78 7.54 25.44
CA GLY A 493 10.28 6.19 25.25
C GLY A 493 9.82 5.58 23.93
N PHE A 494 8.54 5.76 23.58
CA PHE A 494 7.99 5.31 22.31
C PHE A 494 8.74 5.92 21.11
N THR A 495 8.91 7.24 21.07
CA THR A 495 9.59 7.90 19.94
C THR A 495 11.07 7.51 19.87
N ARG A 496 11.77 7.38 21.01
CA ARG A 496 13.16 6.88 21.04
C ARG A 496 13.25 5.45 20.45
N ASN A 497 12.29 4.57 20.80
CA ASN A 497 12.21 3.21 20.28
C ASN A 497 11.98 3.20 18.76
N LEU A 498 10.99 3.95 18.28
CA LEU A 498 10.69 4.10 16.86
C LEU A 498 11.91 4.57 16.06
N GLU A 499 12.61 5.59 16.54
CA GLU A 499 13.84 6.05 15.90
C GLU A 499 14.93 4.98 15.86
N GLY A 500 15.11 4.22 16.94
CA GLY A 500 16.06 3.12 17.00
C GLY A 500 15.78 2.05 15.95
N ILE A 501 14.52 1.63 15.82
CA ILE A 501 14.09 0.64 14.83
C ILE A 501 14.30 1.16 13.41
N LEU A 502 13.89 2.38 13.10
CA LEU A 502 14.01 2.93 11.75
C LEU A 502 15.48 3.14 11.34
N VAL A 503 16.33 3.61 12.27
CA VAL A 503 17.79 3.71 12.02
C VAL A 503 18.42 2.34 11.81
N SER A 504 18.04 1.34 12.61
CA SER A 504 18.54 -0.02 12.47
C SER A 504 18.12 -0.65 11.13
N LEU A 505 16.85 -0.49 10.76
CA LEU A 505 16.32 -0.96 9.47
C LEU A 505 17.08 -0.32 8.30
N TYR A 506 17.28 1.00 8.33
CA TYR A 506 18.06 1.70 7.31
C TYR A 506 19.47 1.14 7.17
N ARG A 507 20.20 0.98 8.27
CA ARG A 507 21.58 0.45 8.26
C ARG A 507 21.63 -0.99 7.76
N SER A 508 20.66 -1.82 8.15
CA SER A 508 20.57 -3.21 7.70
C SER A 508 20.39 -3.28 6.18
N ILE A 509 19.44 -2.50 5.64
CA ILE A 509 19.19 -2.47 4.19
C ILE A 509 20.39 -1.87 3.46
N GLU A 510 21.01 -0.82 3.99
CA GLU A 510 22.22 -0.25 3.41
C GLU A 510 23.35 -1.29 3.28
N ALA A 511 23.57 -2.09 4.32
CA ALA A 511 24.56 -3.16 4.31
C ALA A 511 24.22 -4.25 3.28
N GLN A 512 22.95 -4.64 3.20
CA GLN A 512 22.47 -5.63 2.22
C GLN A 512 22.66 -5.16 0.78
N GLU A 513 22.31 -3.90 0.47
CA GLU A 513 22.48 -3.34 -0.88
C GLU A 513 23.96 -3.17 -1.23
N LYS A 514 24.82 -2.76 -0.28
CA LYS A 514 26.28 -2.72 -0.50
C LYS A 514 26.84 -4.11 -0.79
N GLN A 515 26.43 -5.12 -0.02
CA GLN A 515 26.85 -6.50 -0.26
C GLN A 515 26.40 -6.98 -1.64
N LYS A 516 25.16 -6.69 -2.03
CA LYS A 516 24.61 -7.04 -3.34
C LYS A 516 25.40 -6.42 -4.48
N ILE A 517 25.76 -5.14 -4.37
CA ILE A 517 26.62 -4.44 -5.35
C ILE A 517 28.00 -5.10 -5.42
N MET A 518 28.62 -5.42 -4.28
CA MET A 518 29.94 -6.09 -4.24
C MET A 518 29.93 -7.48 -4.89
N THR A 519 28.79 -8.17 -4.90
CA THR A 519 28.64 -9.52 -5.46
C THR A 519 28.01 -9.57 -6.86
N SER A 520 27.59 -8.43 -7.41
CA SER A 520 26.88 -8.37 -8.71
C SER A 520 27.84 -8.61 -9.87
N LYS A 521 27.39 -9.36 -10.89
CA LYS A 521 28.10 -9.53 -12.16
C LYS A 521 27.81 -8.36 -13.09
N THR A 522 28.75 -7.94 -13.91
CA THR A 522 28.55 -6.82 -14.86
C THR A 522 28.27 -7.34 -16.27
N ILE A 523 27.17 -6.88 -16.87
CA ILE A 523 26.87 -7.11 -18.29
C ILE A 523 27.06 -5.82 -19.09
N LEU A 524 27.84 -5.89 -20.15
CA LEU A 524 27.99 -4.82 -21.13
C LEU A 524 26.96 -5.01 -22.24
N HIS A 525 26.00 -4.10 -22.31
CA HIS A 525 25.00 -4.06 -23.35
C HIS A 525 25.47 -3.10 -24.44
N VAL A 526 25.72 -3.63 -25.64
CA VAL A 526 26.29 -2.90 -26.76
C VAL A 526 25.18 -2.54 -27.76
N GLY A 527 25.15 -1.29 -28.23
CA GLY A 527 24.19 -0.78 -29.21
C GLY A 527 22.75 -0.91 -28.72
N THR A 528 22.45 -0.21 -27.64
CA THR A 528 21.30 -0.47 -26.79
C THR A 528 20.03 0.26 -27.21
N GLY A 529 20.17 1.34 -27.98
CA GLY A 529 19.07 2.29 -28.23
C GLY A 529 18.62 3.04 -26.97
N HIS A 530 17.66 3.95 -27.11
CA HIS A 530 17.12 4.74 -25.99
C HIS A 530 16.42 3.86 -24.94
N ARG A 531 16.52 4.22 -23.65
CA ARG A 531 15.92 3.46 -22.53
C ARG A 531 14.40 3.26 -22.66
N ASP A 532 13.71 4.23 -23.23
CA ASP A 532 12.25 4.19 -23.40
C ASP A 532 11.78 3.39 -24.63
N ASN A 533 12.61 3.26 -25.67
CA ASN A 533 12.20 2.76 -26.99
C ASN A 533 13.13 1.66 -27.57
N GLY A 534 14.19 1.24 -26.88
CA GLY A 534 15.29 0.41 -27.40
C GLY A 534 15.60 -0.85 -26.58
N ALA A 535 16.23 -1.82 -27.24
CA ALA A 535 16.49 -3.21 -26.85
C ALA A 535 16.45 -3.54 -25.34
N LYS A 536 15.67 -4.56 -24.97
CA LYS A 536 15.70 -5.13 -23.62
C LYS A 536 16.75 -6.25 -23.57
N LEU A 537 17.59 -6.25 -22.54
CA LEU A 537 18.44 -7.40 -22.21
C LEU A 537 17.64 -8.71 -22.22
N PRO A 538 18.21 -9.87 -22.57
CA PRO A 538 17.55 -11.16 -22.38
C PRO A 538 17.08 -11.35 -20.93
N ALA A 539 16.00 -12.13 -20.71
CA ALA A 539 15.41 -12.31 -19.38
C ALA A 539 16.43 -12.79 -18.33
N ALA A 540 17.38 -13.63 -18.74
CA ALA A 540 18.49 -14.12 -17.91
C ALA A 540 19.32 -13.01 -17.24
N PHE A 541 19.43 -11.85 -17.88
CA PHE A 541 20.24 -10.71 -17.40
C PHE A 541 19.44 -9.62 -16.71
N ARG A 542 18.10 -9.74 -16.63
CA ARG A 542 17.24 -8.76 -15.95
C ARG A 542 17.12 -9.00 -14.44
N SER A 543 17.78 -10.04 -13.93
CA SER A 543 17.76 -10.37 -12.51
C SER A 543 18.71 -9.46 -11.70
N SER A 544 18.46 -9.35 -10.40
CA SER A 544 19.19 -8.42 -9.54
C SER A 544 20.66 -8.79 -9.26
N GLY A 545 21.14 -9.91 -9.82
CA GLY A 545 22.54 -10.33 -9.78
C GLY A 545 23.39 -9.78 -10.93
N TRP A 546 22.79 -9.00 -11.83
CA TRP A 546 23.48 -8.33 -12.93
C TRP A 546 23.38 -6.81 -12.81
N THR A 547 24.49 -6.14 -13.10
CA THR A 547 24.57 -4.70 -13.29
C THR A 547 24.80 -4.44 -14.78
N GLU A 548 23.83 -3.78 -15.42
CA GLU A 548 23.93 -3.37 -16.82
C GLU A 548 24.80 -2.13 -16.95
N LEU A 549 25.73 -2.18 -17.90
CA LEU A 549 26.51 -1.06 -18.40
C LEU A 549 26.19 -0.89 -19.89
N ARG A 550 25.64 0.25 -20.30
CA ARG A 550 25.20 0.51 -21.67
C ARG A 550 26.26 1.24 -22.47
N LEU A 551 26.62 0.72 -23.63
CA LEU A 551 27.53 1.35 -24.58
C LEU A 551 26.79 1.59 -25.90
N ASP A 552 26.79 2.84 -26.35
CA ASP A 552 26.14 3.24 -27.60
C ASP A 552 26.93 4.38 -28.27
N ILE A 553 26.90 4.43 -29.59
CA ILE A 553 27.59 5.48 -30.34
C ILE A 553 26.76 6.77 -30.39
N ASP A 554 25.43 6.65 -30.30
CA ASP A 554 24.51 7.79 -30.35
C ASP A 554 24.24 8.31 -28.92
N PRO A 555 24.68 9.53 -28.56
CA PRO A 555 24.43 10.10 -27.25
C PRO A 555 22.93 10.33 -26.99
N CYS A 556 22.10 10.42 -28.04
CA CYS A 556 20.64 10.54 -27.89
C CYS A 556 20.01 9.29 -27.26
N ASN A 557 20.73 8.17 -27.18
CA ASN A 557 20.27 6.94 -26.55
C ASN A 557 20.52 6.88 -25.02
N GLU A 558 21.13 7.91 -24.44
CA GLU A 558 21.51 7.99 -23.02
C GLU A 558 22.32 6.78 -22.51
N PRO A 559 23.42 6.36 -23.20
CA PRO A 559 24.26 5.27 -22.72
C PRO A 559 25.10 5.69 -21.50
N ASP A 560 25.54 4.71 -20.71
CA ASP A 560 26.51 4.95 -19.64
C ASP A 560 27.90 5.25 -20.20
N ILE A 561 28.21 4.73 -21.40
CA ILE A 561 29.45 4.96 -22.16
C ILE A 561 29.10 5.32 -23.60
N ILE A 562 29.52 6.52 -24.03
CA ILE A 562 29.42 6.94 -25.44
C ILE A 562 30.66 6.44 -26.18
N GLY A 563 30.50 5.54 -27.15
CA GLY A 563 31.63 4.97 -27.86
C GLY A 563 31.26 3.93 -28.91
N SER A 564 32.22 3.61 -29.78
CA SER A 564 32.06 2.57 -30.81
C SER A 564 32.41 1.20 -30.25
N MET A 565 31.68 0.16 -30.65
CA MET A 565 32.08 -1.23 -30.34
C MET A 565 33.38 -1.67 -31.05
N GLN A 566 33.88 -0.87 -32.00
CA GLN A 566 35.19 -1.08 -32.63
C GLN A 566 36.34 -0.59 -31.74
N GLU A 567 36.08 0.28 -30.77
CA GLU A 567 37.08 0.83 -29.85
C GLU A 567 36.44 1.12 -28.48
N MET A 568 36.55 0.15 -27.57
CA MET A 568 35.93 0.20 -26.23
C MET A 568 36.93 0.65 -25.17
N SER A 569 37.76 1.67 -25.44
CA SER A 569 38.84 2.11 -24.54
C SER A 569 38.36 2.60 -23.17
N ALA A 570 37.12 3.07 -23.09
CA ALA A 570 36.45 3.42 -21.83
C ALA A 570 36.07 2.21 -20.95
N VAL A 571 36.14 0.99 -21.49
CA VAL A 571 35.88 -0.26 -20.77
C VAL A 571 37.21 -0.96 -20.49
N ALA A 572 37.47 -1.21 -19.21
CA ALA A 572 38.72 -1.84 -18.77
C ALA A 572 38.83 -3.30 -19.24
N ASP A 573 40.08 -3.76 -19.41
CA ASP A 573 40.37 -5.15 -19.72
C ASP A 573 39.84 -6.08 -18.62
N ASN A 574 39.26 -7.21 -19.01
CA ASN A 574 38.77 -8.23 -18.08
C ASN A 574 37.82 -7.69 -16.99
N SER A 575 37.01 -6.67 -17.28
CA SER A 575 36.09 -6.07 -16.30
C SER A 575 34.64 -6.56 -16.42
N ILE A 576 34.28 -7.22 -17.52
CA ILE A 576 32.89 -7.56 -17.86
C ILE A 576 32.64 -9.06 -17.72
N ASP A 577 31.57 -9.46 -17.04
CA ASP A 577 31.19 -10.87 -16.89
C ASP A 577 30.45 -11.41 -18.12
N ALA A 578 29.63 -10.59 -18.77
CA ALA A 578 28.95 -10.95 -20.01
C ALA A 578 28.80 -9.76 -20.97
N ILE A 579 28.78 -10.01 -22.27
CA ILE A 579 28.42 -9.01 -23.29
C ILE A 579 27.09 -9.43 -23.92
N TYR A 580 26.18 -8.50 -24.12
CA TYR A 580 25.03 -8.69 -25.00
C TYR A 580 25.06 -7.66 -26.13
N SER A 581 25.02 -8.16 -27.36
CA SER A 581 25.02 -7.35 -28.58
C SER A 581 23.92 -7.83 -29.52
N ALA A 582 22.90 -7.01 -29.72
CA ALA A 582 21.77 -7.33 -30.56
C ALA A 582 21.69 -6.41 -31.77
N HIS A 583 21.70 -7.01 -32.95
CA HIS A 583 21.60 -6.29 -34.22
C HIS A 583 22.62 -5.16 -34.38
N ASN A 584 23.89 -5.46 -34.06
CA ASN A 584 24.98 -4.48 -34.16
C ASN A 584 26.09 -4.93 -35.10
N ILE A 585 26.44 -6.22 -35.08
CA ILE A 585 27.62 -6.73 -35.77
C ILE A 585 27.49 -6.64 -37.30
N GLU A 586 26.25 -6.63 -37.81
CA GLU A 586 25.93 -6.41 -39.23
C GLU A 586 26.17 -4.96 -39.69
N HIS A 587 26.25 -3.99 -38.78
CA HIS A 587 26.43 -2.56 -39.10
C HIS A 587 27.90 -2.17 -39.35
N VAL A 588 28.84 -3.09 -39.17
CA VAL A 588 30.27 -2.89 -39.51
C VAL A 588 30.65 -3.67 -40.75
N TYR A 589 31.66 -3.19 -41.47
CA TYR A 589 32.15 -3.87 -42.66
C TYR A 589 32.75 -5.23 -42.28
N ALA A 590 32.68 -6.20 -43.20
CA ALA A 590 33.16 -7.57 -42.94
C ALA A 590 34.61 -7.65 -42.43
N HIS A 591 35.48 -6.71 -42.84
CA HIS A 591 36.88 -6.65 -42.40
C HIS A 591 37.06 -6.02 -41.00
N GLU A 592 36.04 -5.35 -40.47
CA GLU A 592 36.03 -4.73 -39.14
C GLU A 592 35.44 -5.67 -38.08
N VAL A 593 34.66 -6.70 -38.48
CA VAL A 593 34.09 -7.69 -37.58
C VAL A 593 35.15 -8.32 -36.64
N PRO A 594 36.36 -8.71 -37.11
CA PRO A 594 37.39 -9.22 -36.22
C PRO A 594 37.89 -8.20 -35.19
N VAL A 595 37.81 -6.90 -35.48
CA VAL A 595 38.20 -5.82 -34.55
C VAL A 595 37.19 -5.76 -33.40
N VAL A 596 35.89 -5.72 -33.71
CA VAL A 596 34.81 -5.74 -32.71
C VAL A 596 34.88 -6.98 -31.82
N LEU A 597 35.04 -8.16 -32.41
CA LEU A 597 35.10 -9.41 -31.64
C LEU A 597 36.35 -9.50 -30.74
N LYS A 598 37.47 -8.88 -31.13
CA LYS A 598 38.66 -8.76 -30.28
C LYS A 598 38.43 -7.80 -29.11
N GLU A 599 37.74 -6.68 -29.34
CA GLU A 599 37.34 -5.77 -28.26
C GLU A 599 36.41 -6.47 -27.26
N PHE A 600 35.45 -7.27 -27.75
CA PHE A 600 34.60 -8.08 -26.88
C PHE A 600 35.43 -9.05 -26.01
N LEU A 601 36.39 -9.76 -26.61
CA LEU A 601 37.29 -10.64 -25.86
C LEU A 601 38.17 -9.90 -24.85
N ARG A 602 38.65 -8.69 -25.18
CA ARG A 602 39.51 -7.89 -24.31
C ARG A 602 38.78 -7.52 -23.01
N VAL A 603 37.56 -7.01 -23.12
CA VAL A 603 36.80 -6.52 -21.95
C VAL A 603 36.19 -7.65 -21.12
N LEU A 604 35.94 -8.83 -21.70
CA LEU A 604 35.42 -9.99 -20.97
C LEU A 604 36.43 -10.50 -19.93
N LYS A 605 35.96 -10.81 -18.71
CA LYS A 605 36.70 -11.59 -17.70
C LYS A 605 37.10 -12.97 -18.26
N PRO A 606 38.09 -13.66 -17.69
CA PRO A 606 38.53 -14.98 -18.16
C PRO A 606 37.38 -15.99 -18.35
N GLU A 607 36.44 -16.03 -17.40
CA GLU A 607 35.24 -16.89 -17.42
C GLU A 607 34.02 -16.23 -18.10
N GLY A 608 34.22 -15.07 -18.73
CA GLY A 608 33.16 -14.30 -19.35
C GLY A 608 32.73 -14.85 -20.71
N TYR A 609 31.56 -14.42 -21.16
CA TYR A 609 30.97 -14.85 -22.42
C TYR A 609 30.20 -13.73 -23.14
N ALA A 610 30.14 -13.80 -24.46
CA ALA A 610 29.35 -12.90 -25.30
C ALA A 610 28.08 -13.62 -25.79
N VAL A 611 26.98 -12.88 -25.81
CA VAL A 611 25.71 -13.27 -26.42
C VAL A 611 25.45 -12.32 -27.57
N ILE A 612 25.41 -12.85 -28.79
CA ILE A 612 25.27 -12.08 -30.02
C ILE A 612 24.02 -12.54 -30.75
N THR A 613 23.17 -11.59 -31.12
CA THR A 613 22.04 -11.82 -32.04
C THR A 613 22.12 -10.88 -33.24
N CYS A 614 21.86 -11.41 -34.42
CA CYS A 614 21.84 -10.69 -35.69
C CYS A 614 20.98 -11.46 -36.71
N PRO A 615 20.65 -10.88 -37.88
CA PRO A 615 19.86 -11.57 -38.90
C PRO A 615 20.49 -12.87 -39.38
N ASP A 616 19.64 -13.88 -39.61
CA ASP A 616 20.04 -15.13 -40.27
C ASP A 616 19.91 -15.00 -41.78
N LEU A 617 21.00 -14.65 -42.45
CA LEU A 617 21.02 -14.51 -43.91
C LEU A 617 20.61 -15.79 -44.63
N GLN A 618 20.81 -16.97 -44.03
CA GLN A 618 20.38 -18.21 -44.66
C GLN A 618 18.85 -18.26 -44.79
N SER A 619 18.14 -17.88 -43.73
CA SER A 619 16.67 -17.84 -43.73
C SER A 619 16.15 -16.69 -44.58
N VAL A 620 16.79 -15.52 -44.52
CA VAL A 620 16.41 -14.35 -45.34
C VAL A 620 16.61 -14.62 -46.83
N CYS A 621 17.73 -15.23 -47.24
CA CYS A 621 17.96 -15.58 -48.64
C CYS A 621 17.00 -16.66 -49.14
N ALA A 622 16.47 -17.53 -48.28
CA ALA A 622 15.41 -18.48 -48.67
C ALA A 622 14.13 -17.72 -49.06
N TRP A 623 13.75 -16.68 -48.31
CA TRP A 623 12.63 -15.81 -48.67
C TRP A 623 12.88 -15.07 -49.99
N VAL A 624 14.10 -14.57 -50.20
CA VAL A 624 14.47 -13.92 -51.47
C VAL A 624 14.36 -14.91 -52.64
N ALA A 625 14.77 -16.16 -52.44
CA ALA A 625 14.65 -17.21 -53.47
C ALA A 625 13.19 -17.57 -53.80
N GLU A 626 12.26 -17.30 -52.89
CA GLU A 626 10.81 -17.45 -53.09
C GLU A 626 10.13 -16.20 -53.67
N ASP A 627 10.92 -15.22 -54.16
CA ASP A 627 10.46 -13.93 -54.71
C ASP A 627 9.76 -13.01 -53.69
N LYS A 628 10.10 -13.15 -52.40
CA LYS A 628 9.50 -12.39 -51.29
C LYS A 628 10.32 -11.20 -50.82
N LEU A 629 11.21 -10.67 -51.66
CA LEU A 629 12.19 -9.64 -51.27
C LEU A 629 11.57 -8.38 -50.63
N THR A 630 10.39 -7.97 -51.09
CA THR A 630 9.66 -6.79 -50.62
C THR A 630 8.41 -7.15 -49.82
N GLU A 631 8.16 -8.43 -49.57
CA GLU A 631 7.06 -8.86 -48.70
C GLU A 631 7.43 -8.65 -47.24
N ALA A 632 6.43 -8.34 -46.40
CA ALA A 632 6.65 -8.18 -44.98
C ALA A 632 6.99 -9.53 -44.34
N ALA A 633 8.22 -9.67 -43.84
CA ALA A 633 8.69 -10.85 -43.12
C ALA A 633 8.10 -10.90 -41.71
N TYR A 634 8.01 -9.74 -41.04
CA TYR A 634 7.34 -9.60 -39.75
C TYR A 634 6.96 -8.14 -39.48
N GLN A 635 6.14 -7.94 -38.44
CA GLN A 635 5.74 -6.61 -37.96
C GLN A 635 6.62 -6.19 -36.78
N SER A 636 7.16 -4.98 -36.84
CA SER A 636 7.91 -4.35 -35.75
C SER A 636 7.21 -3.06 -35.29
N PRO A 637 7.60 -2.48 -34.14
CA PRO A 637 7.13 -1.16 -33.73
C PRO A 637 7.45 -0.03 -34.73
N ALA A 638 8.48 -0.23 -35.57
CA ALA A 638 8.88 0.71 -36.62
C ALA A 638 8.12 0.48 -37.95
N GLY A 639 7.24 -0.53 -38.01
CA GLY A 639 6.50 -0.92 -39.21
C GLY A 639 6.86 -2.33 -39.71
N PRO A 640 6.32 -2.74 -40.87
CA PRO A 640 6.64 -4.01 -41.51
C PRO A 640 8.12 -4.04 -41.91
N ILE A 641 8.80 -5.13 -41.58
CA ILE A 641 10.20 -5.36 -41.94
C ILE A 641 10.25 -6.36 -43.10
N THR A 642 10.93 -6.00 -44.19
CA THR A 642 11.10 -6.84 -45.38
C THR A 642 12.48 -7.48 -45.43
N PRO A 643 12.70 -8.55 -46.23
CA PRO A 643 14.05 -9.05 -46.51
C PRO A 643 15.00 -7.97 -47.05
N LEU A 644 14.50 -6.99 -47.80
CA LEU A 644 15.28 -5.84 -48.25
C LEU A 644 15.82 -5.02 -47.06
N ASP A 645 14.97 -4.72 -46.07
CA ASP A 645 15.37 -4.01 -44.85
C ASP A 645 16.36 -4.83 -44.02
N ILE A 646 16.21 -6.15 -43.99
CA ILE A 646 17.12 -7.04 -43.25
C ILE A 646 18.50 -7.14 -43.92
N LEU A 647 18.55 -7.07 -45.25
CA LEU A 647 19.81 -7.18 -45.99
C LEU A 647 20.61 -5.87 -46.02
N TYR A 648 19.93 -4.73 -46.13
CA TYR A 648 20.57 -3.44 -46.39
C TYR A 648 20.39 -2.42 -45.26
N GLY A 649 19.59 -2.74 -44.25
CA GLY A 649 19.22 -1.83 -43.16
C GLY A 649 17.84 -1.22 -43.35
N HIS A 650 17.26 -0.69 -42.27
CA HIS A 650 15.88 -0.20 -42.24
C HIS A 650 15.68 1.01 -43.18
N GLY A 651 14.95 0.82 -44.28
CA GLY A 651 14.87 1.80 -45.37
C GLY A 651 14.32 3.16 -44.94
N ALA A 652 13.33 3.19 -44.04
CA ALA A 652 12.76 4.45 -43.55
C ALA A 652 13.76 5.25 -42.69
N ALA A 653 14.59 4.57 -41.89
CA ALA A 653 15.63 5.23 -41.10
C ALA A 653 16.75 5.76 -42.01
N LEU A 654 17.13 4.99 -43.03
CA LEU A 654 18.11 5.43 -44.03
C LEU A 654 17.62 6.65 -44.81
N ALA A 655 16.35 6.65 -45.23
CA ALA A 655 15.73 7.80 -45.91
C ALA A 655 15.68 9.06 -45.03
N ALA A 656 15.64 8.89 -43.71
CA ALA A 656 15.70 9.98 -42.73
C ALA A 656 17.14 10.43 -42.38
N GLY A 657 18.16 9.88 -43.04
CA GLY A 657 19.57 10.26 -42.86
C GLY A 657 20.32 9.48 -41.77
N HIS A 658 19.71 8.44 -41.18
CA HIS A 658 20.37 7.60 -40.17
C HIS A 658 21.25 6.52 -40.84
N GLU A 659 22.31 6.94 -41.53
CA GLU A 659 23.19 6.03 -42.30
C GLU A 659 23.85 4.92 -41.47
N TYR A 660 23.98 5.10 -40.16
CA TYR A 660 24.49 4.06 -39.25
C TYR A 660 23.56 2.84 -39.17
N MET A 661 22.29 2.97 -39.56
CA MET A 661 21.33 1.86 -39.64
C MET A 661 21.54 0.96 -40.86
N ALA A 662 22.50 1.29 -41.74
CA ALA A 662 22.83 0.45 -42.89
C ALA A 662 23.55 -0.83 -42.45
N HIS A 663 23.12 -1.97 -42.99
CA HIS A 663 23.85 -3.22 -42.82
C HIS A 663 24.99 -3.27 -43.84
N LYS A 664 26.21 -3.53 -43.36
CA LYS A 664 27.46 -3.54 -44.13
C LYS A 664 28.07 -4.94 -44.22
N SER A 665 27.54 -5.87 -43.44
CA SER A 665 27.88 -7.29 -43.46
C SER A 665 26.67 -8.12 -43.06
N GLY A 666 26.78 -9.44 -43.15
CA GLY A 666 25.75 -10.33 -42.64
C GLY A 666 26.25 -11.75 -42.51
N PHE A 667 25.46 -12.57 -41.81
CA PHE A 667 25.96 -13.83 -41.27
C PHE A 667 24.99 -14.99 -41.50
N THR A 668 25.58 -16.17 -41.70
CA THR A 668 24.94 -17.46 -41.43
C THR A 668 25.47 -17.95 -40.08
N LEU A 669 24.81 -18.93 -39.46
CA LEU A 669 25.31 -19.52 -38.21
C LEU A 669 26.76 -20.00 -38.33
N LYS A 670 27.11 -20.58 -39.48
CA LYS A 670 28.47 -21.06 -39.76
C LYS A 670 29.48 -19.91 -39.84
N SER A 671 29.18 -18.84 -40.59
CA SER A 671 30.13 -17.73 -40.76
C SER A 671 30.32 -16.93 -39.47
N LEU A 672 29.26 -16.73 -38.68
CA LEU A 672 29.37 -16.08 -37.36
C LEU A 672 30.20 -16.93 -36.39
N THR A 673 29.95 -18.25 -36.35
CA THR A 673 30.73 -19.18 -35.51
C THR A 673 32.22 -19.14 -35.88
N GLN A 674 32.55 -19.17 -37.18
CA GLN A 674 33.93 -19.09 -37.66
C GLN A 674 34.60 -17.75 -37.31
N ALA A 675 33.87 -16.64 -37.41
CA ALA A 675 34.38 -15.33 -37.02
C ALA A 675 34.72 -15.27 -35.52
N LEU A 676 33.85 -15.82 -34.66
CA LEU A 676 34.07 -15.92 -33.22
C LEU A 676 35.27 -16.80 -32.87
N GLN A 677 35.39 -17.98 -33.50
CA GLN A 677 36.56 -18.86 -33.32
C GLN A 677 37.85 -18.15 -33.72
N SER A 678 37.84 -17.47 -34.88
CA SER A 678 39.01 -16.76 -35.41
C SER A 678 39.40 -15.56 -34.54
N ALA A 679 38.44 -14.93 -33.86
CA ALA A 679 38.69 -13.85 -32.92
C ALA A 679 39.31 -14.35 -31.61
N GLY A 680 39.10 -15.62 -31.23
CA GLY A 680 39.72 -16.26 -30.07
C GLY A 680 38.74 -16.82 -29.02
N PHE A 681 37.43 -16.79 -29.28
CA PHE A 681 36.46 -17.48 -28.42
C PHE A 681 36.66 -19.00 -28.48
N ARG A 682 36.47 -19.67 -27.34
CA ARG A 682 36.86 -21.08 -27.16
C ARG A 682 35.71 -22.06 -27.35
N THR A 683 34.56 -21.75 -26.76
CA THR A 683 33.36 -22.60 -26.85
C THR A 683 32.20 -21.79 -27.34
N ILE A 684 31.51 -22.27 -28.37
CA ILE A 684 30.44 -21.56 -29.05
C ILE A 684 29.23 -22.48 -29.19
N ALA A 685 28.06 -22.00 -28.79
CA ALA A 685 26.78 -22.64 -29.03
C ALA A 685 25.86 -21.63 -29.72
N GLY A 686 25.20 -22.04 -30.81
CA GLY A 686 24.31 -21.15 -31.53
C GLY A 686 23.09 -21.85 -32.09
N ARG A 687 22.03 -21.07 -32.31
CA ARG A 687 20.73 -21.51 -32.78
C ARG A 687 20.24 -20.56 -33.88
N ARG A 688 19.64 -21.14 -34.91
CA ARG A 688 18.88 -20.40 -35.93
C ARG A 688 17.41 -20.42 -35.52
N ARG A 689 16.73 -19.27 -35.56
CA ARG A 689 15.27 -19.19 -35.39
C ARG A 689 14.66 -18.82 -36.72
N GLU A 690 14.43 -19.83 -37.55
CA GLU A 690 14.02 -19.63 -38.94
C GLU A 690 12.72 -18.83 -39.09
N SER A 691 11.79 -18.96 -38.14
CA SER A 691 10.55 -18.17 -38.13
C SER A 691 10.75 -16.71 -37.72
N ALA A 692 11.80 -16.40 -36.95
CA ALA A 692 12.14 -15.06 -36.49
C ALA A 692 13.24 -14.40 -37.34
N LEU A 693 13.84 -15.14 -38.28
CA LEU A 693 14.91 -14.71 -39.17
C LEU A 693 16.17 -14.20 -38.44
N ASP A 694 16.46 -14.71 -37.23
CA ASP A 694 17.62 -14.31 -36.44
C ASP A 694 18.51 -15.50 -36.02
N LEU A 695 19.77 -15.18 -35.77
CA LEU A 695 20.80 -16.03 -35.18
C LEU A 695 20.96 -15.66 -33.72
N TRP A 696 21.08 -16.66 -32.85
CA TRP A 696 21.48 -16.46 -31.47
C TRP A 696 22.73 -17.27 -31.18
N VAL A 697 23.78 -16.64 -30.67
CA VAL A 697 25.05 -17.30 -30.37
C VAL A 697 25.55 -16.91 -28.98
N VAL A 698 25.95 -17.90 -28.18
CA VAL A 698 26.78 -17.73 -26.98
C VAL A 698 28.21 -18.13 -27.32
N ALA A 699 29.18 -17.29 -26.99
CA ALA A 699 30.60 -17.53 -27.19
C ALA A 699 31.40 -17.24 -25.91
N THR A 700 32.15 -18.22 -25.43
CA THR A 700 32.90 -18.15 -24.15
C THR A 700 34.37 -17.80 -24.38
N LYS A 701 34.96 -17.01 -23.49
CA LYS A 701 36.38 -16.64 -23.55
C LYS A 701 37.30 -17.80 -23.12
N ALA A 702 36.86 -18.62 -22.15
CA ALA A 702 37.53 -19.83 -21.72
C ALA A 702 36.83 -21.11 -22.26
N PRO A 703 37.54 -22.25 -22.35
CA PRO A 703 36.91 -23.53 -22.66
C PRO A 703 35.81 -23.88 -21.65
N MET A 704 34.68 -24.38 -22.15
CA MET A 704 33.50 -24.78 -21.38
C MET A 704 32.99 -26.11 -21.92
N GLU A 705 32.56 -27.00 -21.03
CA GLU A 705 31.99 -28.30 -21.43
C GLU A 705 30.77 -28.12 -22.34
N GLU A 706 30.63 -28.99 -23.34
CA GLU A 706 29.58 -28.87 -24.38
C GLU A 706 28.16 -28.86 -23.79
N GLY A 707 27.92 -29.66 -22.74
CA GLY A 707 26.66 -29.67 -22.01
C GLY A 707 26.38 -28.34 -21.29
N ALA A 708 27.40 -27.75 -20.67
CA ALA A 708 27.27 -26.53 -19.89
C ALA A 708 27.02 -25.30 -20.78
N VAL A 709 27.68 -25.20 -21.94
CA VAL A 709 27.45 -24.09 -22.89
C VAL A 709 26.06 -24.19 -23.53
N ARG A 710 25.54 -25.41 -23.73
CA ARG A 710 24.17 -25.62 -24.21
C ARG A 710 23.13 -25.20 -23.18
N GLU A 711 23.30 -25.60 -21.92
CA GLU A 711 22.43 -25.19 -20.83
C GLU A 711 22.44 -23.66 -20.64
N LEU A 712 23.62 -23.04 -20.72
CA LEU A 712 23.76 -21.58 -20.71
C LEU A 712 23.01 -20.92 -21.87
N ALA A 713 23.15 -21.46 -23.08
CA ALA A 713 22.45 -20.95 -24.25
C ALA A 713 20.93 -21.12 -24.13
N GLU A 714 20.45 -22.25 -23.63
CA GLU A 714 19.02 -22.52 -23.40
C GLU A 714 18.40 -21.58 -22.35
N GLY A 715 19.16 -21.23 -21.31
CA GLY A 715 18.72 -20.27 -20.30
C GLY A 715 18.64 -18.82 -20.80
N ILE A 716 19.32 -18.49 -21.91
CA ILE A 716 19.42 -17.12 -22.43
C ILE A 716 18.55 -16.91 -23.68
N PHE A 717 18.55 -17.89 -24.58
CA PHE A 717 17.89 -17.77 -25.88
C PHE A 717 16.38 -17.68 -25.71
N PRO A 718 15.69 -16.84 -26.51
CA PRO A 718 14.24 -16.84 -26.53
C PRO A 718 13.71 -18.22 -26.94
N THR A 719 12.65 -18.65 -26.26
CA THR A 719 11.92 -19.89 -26.55
C THR A 719 11.22 -19.85 -27.89
#